data_AF-A0A1Q7TSL6-F1
#
_entry.id   AF-A0A1Q7TSL6-F1
#
_cell.length_a   1.000
_cell.length_b   1.000
_cell.length_c   1.000
_cell.angle_alpha   90.00
_cell.angle_beta   90.00
_cell.angle_gamma   90.00
#
_symmetry.space_group_name_H-M   'P 1'
#
loop_
_entity.id
_entity.type
_entity.pdbx_description
1 polymer ?
#
loop_
_entity_poly.entity_id
_entity_poly.type
_entity_poly.pdbx_seq_one_letter_code
_entity_poly.pdbx_strand_id
1 'polypeptide(L)'
;MVTPIPHTWATRIRRSFLFPPKRSPSSALVPALVLIGLLLAASFATLAAAPSAHDASSVSSASATGRNATLWPFSRDSIWNLPIGANAVYVPGNIKKPTASGMTTDVDVLILTPTAPVTKVWENSDAWSGRSRCDAQGGVLFEAPIPTDFVVQGAGSGNPDGTTPNYATAILAADGHTLIQGQPMARCTAGGTATMWWWDHGKEDLFGTGNSGAHGGSMLSSLGGVIRLGELVPGGAIHHALKVNLLGADNYYSGSGGYRWPATTADGCAPGCYGGSVPALRMGSLLALPPSIDVNAMGLETGEPAKILAHAFQDYGAYTVDDAAWSVYAVATEYSPSGKVDDEFGAAWNFTISPSSRNVPWARDMDRIFGALAVVDNWDSSEWQVVSASNGTQGAGGGAPRVPWAPDFGPDSVPPVATASLSGIRGTANWFVSPVDVTLTATDDSSGVASIHYRTDGGTWQLYSNPITVQGDGSHTIDYYATDLAGNNETARTTSFQIDTVGPVSSAQVSGTLANDGSYLSPVTVTLTSSDATSGVQSEQYRIDRGPWTAYSAPFTIGGNGTHVVDYFATDVAGNSETVRSQSIWITGDLHPLPVSTLSSAGTAGASGWYVSSVTVTLEATSGSGSAVSIAYRLDGNAWATYANPIVLLDGRHVLEYQATDAQGYSEPAKSAAINVDSTPPSLVANSPSDPLAPDGSISWSGSDSGSGIARYEVAIDGSAFASVGLQTTLTRTWTVGTHVVSVRAYDAAGNMKSAVVQFNVASNPTPAGPPGAPPSTPPGIPEIVVGLLMLGISMWYRPRVKSRRPVPAK
;
A
#
# COMPACT_ATOMS: atom_id res chain seq x y z
N MET A 1 -7.06 -41.05 -56.87
CA MET A 1 -7.70 -41.90 -55.83
C MET A 1 -8.03 -40.96 -54.66
N VAL A 2 -9.30 -40.68 -54.37
CA VAL A 2 -10.24 -41.46 -53.51
C VAL A 2 -10.15 -41.04 -52.02
N THR A 3 -10.86 -39.93 -51.71
CA THR A 3 -12.02 -39.81 -50.76
C THR A 3 -12.26 -40.88 -49.67
N PRO A 4 -12.99 -40.58 -48.56
CA PRO A 4 -13.22 -39.27 -47.88
C PRO A 4 -13.46 -39.33 -46.32
N ILE A 5 -13.83 -38.17 -45.72
CA ILE A 5 -14.98 -37.88 -44.78
C ILE A 5 -15.75 -39.13 -44.27
N PRO A 6 -16.07 -39.34 -42.95
CA PRO A 6 -17.11 -38.59 -42.16
C PRO A 6 -16.89 -38.52 -40.60
N HIS A 7 -17.77 -38.02 -39.70
CA HIS A 7 -18.97 -37.15 -39.73
C HIS A 7 -19.20 -36.52 -38.33
N THR A 8 -19.92 -35.39 -38.26
CA THR A 8 -20.71 -34.98 -37.07
C THR A 8 -22.17 -35.42 -37.21
N TRP A 9 -22.94 -35.44 -36.10
CA TRP A 9 -24.41 -35.26 -35.95
C TRP A 9 -24.75 -35.44 -34.43
N ALA A 10 -25.91 -35.09 -33.86
CA ALA A 10 -27.26 -34.97 -34.42
C ALA A 10 -28.10 -33.80 -33.85
N THR A 11 -29.41 -33.77 -34.15
CA THR A 11 -30.31 -32.61 -33.97
C THR A 11 -31.76 -33.04 -33.72
N ARG A 12 -32.55 -32.26 -32.95
CA ARG A 12 -34.03 -32.03 -33.02
C ARG A 12 -34.50 -31.23 -31.78
N ILE A 13 -35.66 -30.57 -31.69
CA ILE A 13 -37.02 -30.83 -32.24
C ILE A 13 -37.63 -29.59 -32.95
N ARG A 14 -38.68 -29.80 -33.76
CA ARG A 14 -39.42 -28.81 -34.57
C ARG A 14 -40.61 -28.14 -33.84
N ARG A 15 -41.08 -26.97 -34.33
CA ARG A 15 -42.44 -26.82 -34.90
C ARG A 15 -42.60 -25.56 -35.77
N SER A 16 -43.71 -25.50 -36.52
CA SER A 16 -43.91 -24.72 -37.76
C SER A 16 -44.82 -23.49 -37.58
N PHE A 17 -44.84 -22.58 -38.57
CA PHE A 17 -45.96 -21.79 -39.16
C PHE A 17 -45.39 -20.46 -39.74
N LEU A 18 -45.94 -19.77 -40.74
CA LEU A 18 -46.36 -20.06 -42.13
C LEU A 18 -46.81 -18.71 -42.75
N PHE A 19 -46.45 -18.46 -44.03
CA PHE A 19 -46.96 -17.41 -44.95
C PHE A 19 -46.50 -15.91 -44.85
N PRO A 20 -46.57 -15.13 -45.98
CA PRO A 20 -45.81 -13.88 -46.22
C PRO A 20 -46.71 -12.79 -46.92
N PRO A 21 -46.39 -12.09 -48.03
CA PRO A 21 -45.17 -11.38 -48.51
C PRO A 21 -45.45 -9.89 -48.93
N LYS A 22 -44.38 -9.12 -49.26
CA LYS A 22 -44.34 -8.04 -50.29
C LYS A 22 -42.86 -7.77 -50.62
N ARG A 23 -42.38 -7.98 -51.86
CA ARG A 23 -42.31 -7.04 -53.00
C ARG A 23 -41.58 -5.71 -52.67
N SER A 24 -40.63 -5.17 -53.44
CA SER A 24 -39.78 -5.53 -54.62
C SER A 24 -39.08 -4.21 -55.08
N PRO A 25 -38.12 -4.19 -56.03
CA PRO A 25 -37.00 -3.23 -55.97
C PRO A 25 -36.82 -2.26 -57.17
N SER A 26 -35.75 -1.47 -57.12
CA SER A 26 -35.08 -0.72 -58.22
C SER A 26 -33.58 -0.58 -57.87
N SER A 27 -32.55 -0.75 -58.72
CA SER A 27 -32.25 -0.49 -60.15
C SER A 27 -31.76 0.94 -60.45
N ALA A 28 -30.73 1.22 -61.26
CA ALA A 28 -29.65 0.41 -61.90
C ALA A 28 -28.63 1.33 -62.65
N LEU A 29 -27.43 0.81 -62.97
CA LEU A 29 -26.56 1.07 -64.16
C LEU A 29 -26.19 2.54 -64.60
N VAL A 30 -24.91 2.99 -64.67
CA VAL A 30 -23.81 2.76 -65.68
C VAL A 30 -23.81 3.76 -66.89
N PRO A 31 -22.70 4.16 -67.59
CA PRO A 31 -21.24 4.24 -67.31
C PRO A 31 -20.48 5.47 -67.96
N ALA A 32 -19.12 5.39 -68.05
CA ALA A 32 -18.21 6.01 -69.08
C ALA A 32 -17.89 7.53 -68.99
N LEU A 33 -16.80 8.09 -69.58
CA LEU A 33 -15.91 7.65 -70.68
C LEU A 33 -14.45 8.20 -70.53
N VAL A 34 -13.56 7.84 -71.48
CA VAL A 34 -12.10 8.14 -71.53
C VAL A 34 -11.77 9.30 -72.49
N LEU A 35 -10.67 10.04 -72.26
CA LEU A 35 -9.86 10.61 -73.34
C LEU A 35 -8.36 10.73 -72.97
N ILE A 36 -7.50 10.86 -73.99
CA ILE A 36 -6.02 10.90 -73.91
C ILE A 36 -5.53 12.22 -74.55
N GLY A 37 -4.42 12.78 -74.04
CA GLY A 37 -3.69 13.89 -74.68
C GLY A 37 -2.20 13.83 -74.34
N LEU A 38 -1.34 13.73 -75.37
CA LEU A 38 0.11 13.48 -75.23
C LEU A 38 0.84 14.37 -76.25
N LEU A 39 1.92 15.04 -75.84
CA LEU A 39 2.80 15.78 -76.76
C LEU A 39 4.29 15.61 -76.41
N LEU A 40 5.05 15.21 -77.43
CA LEU A 40 6.52 15.23 -77.50
C LEU A 40 6.99 16.62 -77.98
N ALA A 41 8.27 17.04 -78.01
CA ALA A 41 9.53 16.76 -77.30
C ALA A 41 10.56 17.76 -77.94
N ALA A 42 11.89 17.62 -78.07
CA ALA A 42 12.96 16.69 -77.67
C ALA A 42 14.31 17.45 -77.81
N SER A 43 15.40 17.02 -77.16
CA SER A 43 16.77 17.24 -77.65
C SER A 43 17.79 16.29 -77.00
N PHE A 44 18.81 15.91 -77.78
CA PHE A 44 19.94 15.05 -77.35
C PHE A 44 21.16 15.89 -76.94
N ALA A 45 21.88 15.45 -75.91
CA ALA A 45 23.33 15.63 -75.81
C ALA A 45 23.93 14.55 -74.89
N THR A 46 24.82 13.70 -75.41
CA THR A 46 25.64 12.78 -74.63
C THR A 46 27.10 13.18 -74.75
N LEU A 47 27.77 13.48 -73.64
CA LEU A 47 29.23 13.49 -73.55
C LEU A 47 29.65 13.07 -72.14
N ALA A 48 30.78 12.38 -72.02
CA ALA A 48 31.31 11.95 -70.73
C ALA A 48 32.19 13.05 -70.11
N ALA A 49 32.14 13.18 -68.79
CA ALA A 49 33.10 13.93 -67.99
C ALA A 49 33.32 13.19 -66.66
N ALA A 50 34.58 13.15 -66.20
CA ALA A 50 34.92 12.65 -64.87
C ALA A 50 34.59 13.71 -63.80
N PRO A 51 34.37 13.33 -62.53
CA PRO A 51 34.31 14.30 -61.44
C PRO A 51 35.66 15.01 -61.31
N SER A 52 35.66 16.33 -61.50
CA SER A 52 36.80 17.20 -61.23
C SER A 52 36.82 17.63 -59.76
N ALA A 53 38.00 17.98 -59.25
CA ALA A 53 38.18 18.40 -57.86
C ALA A 53 37.30 19.60 -57.47
N HIS A 54 36.88 19.64 -56.20
CA HIS A 54 36.19 20.80 -55.64
C HIS A 54 37.14 22.00 -55.49
N ASP A 55 36.67 23.16 -55.95
CA ASP A 55 37.42 24.42 -55.93
C ASP A 55 37.55 24.98 -54.50
N ALA A 56 38.71 25.55 -54.17
CA ALA A 56 38.96 26.16 -52.87
C ALA A 56 38.48 27.63 -52.85
N SER A 57 37.38 27.91 -52.15
CA SER A 57 36.84 29.27 -51.98
C SER A 57 37.42 29.97 -50.74
N SER A 58 37.66 31.28 -50.84
CA SER A 58 38.41 32.04 -49.85
C SER A 58 37.57 32.59 -48.69
N VAL A 59 38.22 32.73 -47.53
CA VAL A 59 37.62 33.12 -46.23
C VAL A 59 36.96 34.50 -46.27
N SER A 60 35.74 34.61 -45.74
CA SER A 60 35.16 35.87 -45.25
C SER A 60 34.07 35.64 -44.20
N SER A 61 34.12 36.43 -43.12
CA SER A 61 33.21 36.43 -41.95
C SER A 61 33.13 35.13 -41.13
N ALA A 62 33.16 35.25 -39.80
CA ALA A 62 33.12 34.11 -38.90
C ALA A 62 31.69 33.56 -38.76
N SER A 63 31.50 32.29 -39.10
CA SER A 63 30.36 31.49 -38.66
C SER A 63 30.77 30.59 -37.51
N ALA A 64 29.89 30.42 -36.52
CA ALA A 64 30.11 29.45 -35.45
C ALA A 64 29.69 28.05 -35.97
N THR A 65 30.68 27.21 -36.26
CA THR A 65 30.48 25.80 -36.61
C THR A 65 31.42 24.96 -35.75
N GLY A 66 30.86 24.15 -34.87
CA GLY A 66 31.63 23.15 -34.13
C GLY A 66 31.92 21.92 -35.00
N ARG A 67 32.53 20.90 -34.40
CA ARG A 67 32.83 19.64 -35.12
C ARG A 67 31.56 18.79 -35.31
N ASN A 68 31.52 18.02 -36.39
CA ASN A 68 30.45 17.05 -36.63
C ASN A 68 30.75 15.73 -35.89
N ALA A 69 29.84 15.31 -35.00
CA ALA A 69 30.02 14.11 -34.18
C ALA A 69 30.14 12.79 -34.97
N THR A 70 29.57 12.68 -36.18
CA THR A 70 29.75 11.45 -37.00
C THR A 70 31.10 11.37 -37.70
N LEU A 71 31.87 12.47 -37.73
CA LEU A 71 33.24 12.52 -38.24
C LEU A 71 34.24 12.50 -37.08
N TRP A 72 34.03 13.37 -36.09
CA TRP A 72 34.88 13.54 -34.91
C TRP A 72 34.06 13.37 -33.61
N PRO A 73 33.82 12.11 -33.18
CA PRO A 73 32.90 11.75 -32.10
C PRO A 73 33.44 12.05 -30.69
N PHE A 74 32.58 11.82 -29.70
CA PHE A 74 32.83 11.87 -28.25
C PHE A 74 33.12 13.25 -27.69
N SER A 75 32.90 13.48 -26.40
CA SER A 75 33.14 14.75 -25.70
C SER A 75 34.57 15.26 -25.89
N ARG A 76 34.80 16.57 -25.76
CA ARG A 76 36.13 17.17 -26.00
C ARG A 76 37.20 16.80 -24.96
N ASP A 77 36.78 16.29 -23.82
CA ASP A 77 37.62 15.69 -22.78
C ASP A 77 37.74 14.15 -22.90
N SER A 78 37.10 13.53 -23.90
CA SER A 78 37.24 12.11 -24.21
C SER A 78 38.71 11.72 -24.35
N ILE A 79 39.04 10.49 -23.95
CA ILE A 79 40.37 9.89 -24.12
C ILE A 79 40.91 9.98 -25.55
N TRP A 80 40.03 10.02 -26.56
CA TRP A 80 40.37 10.16 -27.98
C TRP A 80 40.66 11.60 -28.40
N ASN A 81 40.08 12.58 -27.70
CA ASN A 81 40.06 13.99 -28.10
C ASN A 81 41.02 14.89 -27.30
N LEU A 82 41.67 14.31 -26.28
CA LEU A 82 42.68 14.96 -25.46
C LEU A 82 44.06 14.92 -26.15
N PRO A 83 44.67 16.10 -26.43
CA PRO A 83 46.07 16.18 -26.85
C PRO A 83 47.02 15.81 -25.71
N ILE A 84 48.23 15.40 -26.05
CA ILE A 84 49.31 15.14 -25.08
C ILE A 84 49.67 16.41 -24.30
N GLY A 85 49.84 16.29 -22.98
CA GLY A 85 50.17 17.38 -22.06
C GLY A 85 51.68 17.59 -21.88
N ALA A 86 52.08 18.83 -21.59
CA ALA A 86 53.49 19.22 -21.42
C ALA A 86 54.20 18.57 -20.20
N ASN A 87 53.45 18.03 -19.23
CA ASN A 87 54.01 17.33 -18.06
C ASN A 87 54.04 15.79 -18.23
N ALA A 88 53.64 15.27 -19.39
CA ALA A 88 53.59 13.83 -19.67
C ALA A 88 54.92 13.12 -19.36
N VAL A 89 54.84 12.01 -18.62
CA VAL A 89 56.00 11.22 -18.16
C VAL A 89 56.16 10.01 -19.08
N TYR A 90 57.27 9.96 -19.82
CA TYR A 90 57.49 8.96 -20.87
C TYR A 90 58.35 7.78 -20.40
N VAL A 91 57.82 6.56 -20.54
CA VAL A 91 58.58 5.30 -20.41
C VAL A 91 58.78 4.68 -21.79
N PRO A 92 60.02 4.46 -22.28
CA PRO A 92 60.26 3.92 -23.62
C PRO A 92 59.53 2.59 -23.86
N GLY A 93 58.71 2.52 -24.92
CA GLY A 93 57.89 1.33 -25.21
C GLY A 93 58.73 0.13 -25.64
N ASN A 94 59.92 0.36 -26.21
CA ASN A 94 60.85 -0.67 -26.70
C ASN A 94 60.17 -1.68 -27.65
N ILE A 95 59.20 -1.19 -28.43
CA ILE A 95 58.33 -1.98 -29.31
C ILE A 95 59.21 -2.75 -30.30
N LYS A 96 58.98 -4.06 -30.41
CA LYS A 96 59.78 -4.91 -31.29
C LYS A 96 59.54 -4.54 -32.74
N LYS A 97 60.63 -4.49 -33.51
CA LYS A 97 60.58 -4.39 -34.96
C LYS A 97 59.91 -5.66 -35.53
N PRO A 98 58.79 -5.57 -36.23
CA PRO A 98 58.04 -6.74 -36.64
C PRO A 98 58.74 -7.55 -37.72
N THR A 99 58.27 -8.77 -37.93
CA THR A 99 58.92 -9.75 -38.81
C THR A 99 58.05 -10.24 -39.98
N ALA A 100 56.72 -10.10 -39.91
CA ALA A 100 55.81 -10.51 -40.99
C ALA A 100 55.62 -9.40 -42.03
N SER A 101 54.84 -8.37 -41.70
CA SER A 101 54.61 -7.17 -42.54
C SER A 101 55.09 -5.90 -41.85
N GLY A 102 55.15 -4.79 -42.59
CA GLY A 102 55.64 -3.50 -42.08
C GLY A 102 54.60 -2.82 -41.19
N MET A 103 53.62 -2.26 -41.89
CA MET A 103 52.34 -1.81 -41.36
C MET A 103 51.26 -2.77 -41.87
N THR A 104 50.20 -2.94 -41.10
CA THR A 104 48.90 -3.42 -41.57
C THR A 104 47.80 -2.53 -41.01
N THR A 105 46.58 -2.74 -41.47
CA THR A 105 45.36 -2.14 -40.96
C THR A 105 44.61 -3.16 -40.13
N ASP A 106 43.99 -2.70 -39.04
CA ASP A 106 42.80 -3.35 -38.48
C ASP A 106 41.60 -2.54 -38.99
N VAL A 107 40.61 -3.22 -39.53
CA VAL A 107 39.53 -2.57 -40.29
C VAL A 107 38.28 -2.56 -39.41
N ASP A 108 37.79 -1.36 -39.09
CA ASP A 108 36.63 -1.16 -38.22
C ASP A 108 35.40 -0.74 -39.02
N VAL A 109 34.26 -1.34 -38.67
CA VAL A 109 33.02 -1.24 -39.44
C VAL A 109 32.14 -0.13 -38.85
N LEU A 110 32.12 1.02 -39.50
CA LEU A 110 31.42 2.22 -39.03
C LEU A 110 30.12 2.45 -39.80
N ILE A 111 28.97 2.31 -39.12
CA ILE A 111 27.63 2.45 -39.73
C ILE A 111 26.92 3.63 -39.05
N LEU A 112 27.35 4.84 -39.41
CA LEU A 112 26.88 6.10 -38.83
C LEU A 112 25.71 6.71 -39.63
N THR A 113 24.78 5.86 -40.06
CA THR A 113 23.64 6.21 -40.93
C THR A 113 22.32 5.93 -40.20
N PRO A 114 21.92 6.74 -39.21
CA PRO A 114 20.81 6.43 -38.30
C PRO A 114 19.44 6.40 -39.00
N THR A 115 19.33 7.01 -40.18
CA THR A 115 18.13 7.03 -41.05
C THR A 115 18.01 5.80 -41.96
N ALA A 116 18.95 4.86 -41.91
CA ALA A 116 18.93 3.65 -42.72
C ALA A 116 17.85 2.64 -42.28
N PRO A 117 17.43 1.69 -43.14
CA PRO A 117 16.45 0.68 -42.76
C PRO A 117 16.90 -0.17 -41.56
N VAL A 118 16.03 -0.24 -40.55
CA VAL A 118 16.26 -1.06 -39.35
C VAL A 118 16.38 -2.53 -39.75
N THR A 119 17.53 -3.11 -39.43
CA THR A 119 17.97 -4.45 -39.83
C THR A 119 18.29 -5.28 -38.59
N LYS A 120 17.83 -6.54 -38.60
CA LYS A 120 18.17 -7.53 -37.56
C LYS A 120 19.61 -8.00 -37.69
N VAL A 121 20.37 -7.89 -36.61
CA VAL A 121 21.71 -8.49 -36.48
C VAL A 121 21.57 -9.80 -35.72
N TRP A 122 22.08 -10.88 -36.29
CA TRP A 122 21.94 -12.24 -35.77
C TRP A 122 23.25 -12.77 -35.18
N GLU A 123 23.13 -13.65 -34.20
CA GLU A 123 24.27 -14.35 -33.59
C GLU A 123 24.95 -15.30 -34.60
N ASN A 124 26.26 -15.15 -34.79
CA ASN A 124 27.15 -16.12 -35.45
C ASN A 124 28.35 -16.40 -34.54
N SER A 125 28.45 -17.63 -34.05
CA SER A 125 29.42 -18.05 -33.02
C SER A 125 30.81 -18.41 -33.54
N ASP A 126 31.06 -18.35 -34.85
CA ASP A 126 32.33 -18.79 -35.42
C ASP A 126 33.48 -17.79 -35.22
N ALA A 127 33.21 -16.55 -34.78
CA ALA A 127 34.19 -15.57 -34.31
C ALA A 127 35.47 -15.49 -35.19
N TRP A 128 36.66 -15.82 -34.65
CA TRP A 128 37.94 -15.89 -35.37
C TRP A 128 38.37 -17.32 -35.77
N SER A 129 37.45 -18.28 -35.82
CA SER A 129 37.75 -19.68 -36.18
C SER A 129 38.08 -19.93 -37.67
N GLY A 130 37.97 -18.90 -38.52
CA GLY A 130 38.17 -19.00 -39.97
C GLY A 130 37.01 -19.62 -40.76
N ARG A 131 35.86 -19.86 -40.11
CA ARG A 131 34.62 -20.35 -40.75
C ARG A 131 33.71 -19.21 -41.23
N SER A 132 32.66 -19.55 -41.97
CA SER A 132 31.71 -18.58 -42.53
C SER A 132 30.95 -17.82 -41.44
N ARG A 133 31.24 -16.52 -41.34
CA ARG A 133 30.44 -15.56 -40.56
C ARG A 133 29.11 -15.20 -41.23
N CYS A 134 28.88 -15.59 -42.49
CA CYS A 134 27.80 -15.04 -43.34
C CYS A 134 26.36 -15.43 -42.94
N ASP A 135 26.19 -16.51 -42.19
CA ASP A 135 24.90 -17.12 -41.90
C ASP A 135 24.56 -17.01 -40.40
N ALA A 136 23.29 -16.80 -40.07
CA ALA A 136 22.82 -16.80 -38.68
C ALA A 136 22.91 -18.21 -38.07
N GLN A 137 23.43 -18.28 -36.85
CA GLN A 137 23.59 -19.54 -36.09
C GLN A 137 22.72 -19.57 -34.83
N GLY A 138 22.44 -18.40 -34.23
CA GLY A 138 21.65 -18.27 -33.01
C GLY A 138 20.54 -17.23 -33.10
N GLY A 139 20.36 -16.46 -32.02
CA GLY A 139 19.26 -15.50 -31.89
C GLY A 139 19.41 -14.22 -32.73
N VAL A 140 18.39 -13.35 -32.69
CA VAL A 140 18.57 -11.93 -32.99
C VAL A 140 19.27 -11.31 -31.78
N LEU A 141 20.42 -10.68 -31.97
CA LEU A 141 21.16 -9.98 -30.92
C LEU A 141 20.54 -8.61 -30.65
N PHE A 142 20.26 -7.84 -31.72
CA PHE A 142 19.64 -6.52 -31.68
C PHE A 142 19.09 -6.13 -33.07
N GLU A 143 18.42 -4.97 -33.15
CA GLU A 143 17.99 -4.32 -34.39
C GLU A 143 18.63 -2.93 -34.50
N ALA A 144 19.19 -2.57 -35.66
CA ALA A 144 19.87 -1.30 -35.86
C ALA A 144 19.76 -0.77 -37.31
N PRO A 145 19.92 0.55 -37.57
CA PRO A 145 19.95 1.10 -38.92
C PRO A 145 21.15 0.60 -39.72
N ILE A 146 20.93 -0.12 -40.83
CA ILE A 146 22.00 -0.62 -41.71
C ILE A 146 21.59 -0.39 -43.18
N PRO A 147 22.36 0.37 -43.99
CA PRO A 147 22.06 0.58 -45.41
C PRO A 147 21.95 -0.74 -46.16
N THR A 148 20.93 -0.92 -46.99
CA THR A 148 20.63 -2.23 -47.61
C THR A 148 21.70 -2.72 -48.58
N ASP A 149 22.47 -1.82 -49.15
CA ASP A 149 23.57 -2.05 -50.09
C ASP A 149 24.93 -2.28 -49.41
N PHE A 150 25.11 -1.88 -48.14
CA PHE A 150 26.37 -2.08 -47.43
C PHE A 150 26.64 -3.58 -47.16
N VAL A 151 27.84 -4.02 -47.55
CA VAL A 151 28.34 -5.39 -47.48
C VAL A 151 29.56 -5.43 -46.59
N VAL A 152 29.65 -6.42 -45.71
CA VAL A 152 30.84 -6.71 -44.89
C VAL A 152 31.20 -8.17 -45.14
N GLN A 153 32.43 -8.47 -45.55
CA GLN A 153 32.78 -9.85 -45.92
C GLN A 153 32.83 -10.79 -44.69
N GLY A 154 32.68 -12.08 -44.92
CA GLY A 154 32.90 -13.09 -43.89
C GLY A 154 34.39 -13.35 -43.64
N ALA A 155 34.71 -14.15 -42.63
CA ALA A 155 36.04 -14.75 -42.54
C ALA A 155 36.26 -15.77 -43.68
N GLY A 156 37.50 -15.88 -44.14
CA GLY A 156 37.91 -16.77 -45.24
C GLY A 156 39.05 -16.19 -46.09
N SER A 157 39.75 -17.03 -46.84
CA SER A 157 40.91 -16.64 -47.67
C SER A 157 40.61 -15.79 -48.90
N GLY A 158 39.35 -15.45 -49.14
CA GLY A 158 38.92 -14.50 -50.18
C GLY A 158 38.62 -13.09 -49.69
N ASN A 159 38.66 -12.86 -48.37
CA ASN A 159 38.42 -11.54 -47.78
C ASN A 159 39.68 -10.65 -47.97
N PRO A 160 39.54 -9.42 -48.51
CA PRO A 160 40.67 -8.51 -48.76
C PRO A 160 41.37 -8.04 -47.46
N ASP A 161 40.65 -8.02 -46.34
CA ASP A 161 41.11 -7.50 -45.05
C ASP A 161 41.78 -8.59 -44.18
N GLY A 162 42.13 -9.73 -44.80
CA GLY A 162 42.74 -10.88 -44.15
C GLY A 162 41.76 -12.03 -43.89
N THR A 163 42.26 -13.17 -43.40
CA THR A 163 41.45 -14.39 -43.24
C THR A 163 40.40 -14.29 -42.14
N THR A 164 40.66 -13.51 -41.10
CA THR A 164 39.87 -13.41 -39.87
C THR A 164 40.01 -12.00 -39.28
N PRO A 165 39.58 -10.94 -40.00
CA PRO A 165 39.65 -9.57 -39.50
C PRO A 165 38.80 -9.39 -38.24
N ASN A 166 39.13 -8.39 -37.42
CA ASN A 166 38.37 -8.08 -36.22
C ASN A 166 37.01 -7.47 -36.56
N TYR A 167 36.96 -6.51 -37.49
CA TYR A 167 35.72 -5.78 -37.81
C TYR A 167 35.02 -5.31 -36.53
N ALA A 168 35.74 -4.58 -35.67
CA ALA A 168 35.10 -3.97 -34.52
C ALA A 168 34.12 -2.93 -35.05
N THR A 169 32.86 -3.07 -34.64
CA THR A 169 31.73 -2.44 -35.32
C THR A 169 31.11 -1.41 -34.40
N ALA A 170 30.80 -0.23 -34.94
CA ALA A 170 29.98 0.78 -34.29
C ALA A 170 28.83 1.20 -35.21
N ILE A 171 27.60 1.01 -34.74
CA ILE A 171 26.37 1.36 -35.47
C ILE A 171 25.65 2.45 -34.68
N LEU A 172 25.38 3.59 -35.33
CA LEU A 172 24.58 4.66 -34.73
C LEU A 172 23.09 4.29 -34.83
N ALA A 173 22.42 4.19 -33.69
CA ALA A 173 21.01 3.84 -33.64
C ALA A 173 20.11 4.96 -34.19
N ALA A 174 18.83 4.65 -34.42
CA ALA A 174 17.86 5.57 -35.00
C ALA A 174 17.52 6.79 -34.12
N ASP A 175 18.02 6.84 -32.89
CA ASP A 175 17.96 8.00 -32.00
C ASP A 175 19.04 9.06 -32.33
N GLY A 176 20.06 8.71 -33.11
CA GLY A 176 21.20 9.58 -33.42
C GLY A 176 22.28 9.66 -32.34
N HIS A 177 22.13 8.90 -31.24
CA HIS A 177 22.95 9.01 -30.03
C HIS A 177 23.55 7.66 -29.59
N THR A 178 22.72 6.61 -29.46
CA THR A 178 23.17 5.29 -29.00
C THR A 178 24.16 4.71 -30.00
N LEU A 179 25.40 4.47 -29.58
CA LEU A 179 26.34 3.62 -30.30
C LEU A 179 26.15 2.15 -29.88
N ILE A 180 25.66 1.34 -30.81
CA ILE A 180 25.62 -0.11 -30.66
C ILE A 180 26.97 -0.65 -31.14
N GLN A 181 27.76 -1.19 -30.21
CA GLN A 181 29.13 -1.64 -30.47
C GLN A 181 29.24 -3.17 -30.35
N GLY A 182 29.99 -3.83 -31.24
CA GLY A 182 30.15 -5.29 -31.21
C GLY A 182 31.16 -5.82 -32.24
N GLN A 183 31.50 -7.11 -32.18
CA GLN A 183 32.48 -7.71 -33.11
C GLN A 183 32.39 -9.24 -33.17
N PRO A 184 32.98 -9.89 -34.21
CA PRO A 184 33.17 -9.35 -35.56
C PRO A 184 31.83 -9.28 -36.29
N MET A 185 31.55 -8.21 -37.05
CA MET A 185 30.39 -8.18 -37.95
C MET A 185 30.66 -8.95 -39.26
N ALA A 186 29.62 -9.49 -39.87
CA ALA A 186 29.60 -9.80 -41.30
C ALA A 186 28.22 -9.52 -41.92
N ARG A 187 28.20 -9.32 -43.24
CA ARG A 187 27.00 -9.22 -44.09
C ARG A 187 27.40 -9.44 -45.54
N CYS A 188 27.58 -10.69 -45.92
CA CYS A 188 28.34 -11.07 -47.11
C CYS A 188 27.67 -10.74 -48.47
N THR A 189 26.42 -10.26 -48.48
CA THR A 189 25.68 -9.83 -49.68
C THR A 189 24.79 -8.63 -49.39
N ALA A 190 24.54 -7.80 -50.40
CA ALA A 190 23.60 -6.69 -50.30
C ALA A 190 22.18 -7.22 -50.03
N GLY A 191 21.49 -6.63 -49.06
CA GLY A 191 20.22 -7.10 -48.51
C GLY A 191 20.32 -8.40 -47.70
N GLY A 192 21.51 -8.98 -47.55
CA GLY A 192 21.73 -10.24 -46.84
C GLY A 192 21.67 -10.12 -45.32
N THR A 193 21.73 -11.29 -44.66
CA THR A 193 21.79 -11.43 -43.21
C THR A 193 22.96 -10.64 -42.64
N ALA A 194 22.68 -9.70 -41.73
CA ALA A 194 23.70 -9.11 -40.88
C ALA A 194 23.95 -10.05 -39.68
N THR A 195 25.20 -10.35 -39.40
CA THR A 195 25.62 -11.25 -38.33
C THR A 195 26.71 -10.63 -37.47
N MET A 196 26.81 -11.07 -36.22
CA MET A 196 27.83 -10.65 -35.27
C MET A 196 28.01 -11.76 -34.22
N TRP A 197 29.20 -11.90 -33.60
CA TRP A 197 29.38 -12.88 -32.52
C TRP A 197 28.75 -12.40 -31.21
N TRP A 198 29.10 -11.20 -30.79
CA TRP A 198 28.60 -10.58 -29.57
C TRP A 198 28.59 -9.06 -29.71
N TRP A 199 27.86 -8.38 -28.82
CA TRP A 199 27.78 -6.93 -28.74
C TRP A 199 27.86 -6.48 -27.28
N ASP A 200 28.36 -5.26 -27.06
CA ASP A 200 28.38 -4.65 -25.75
C ASP A 200 26.97 -4.19 -25.37
N HIS A 201 26.44 -4.72 -24.27
CA HIS A 201 25.17 -4.27 -23.70
C HIS A 201 25.26 -2.88 -23.05
N GLY A 202 26.48 -2.35 -22.87
CA GLY A 202 26.75 -0.95 -22.59
C GLY A 202 26.41 -0.06 -23.79
N LYS A 203 25.48 0.88 -23.60
CA LYS A 203 25.19 1.94 -24.56
C LYS A 203 26.16 3.10 -24.34
N GLU A 204 27.20 3.19 -25.15
CA GLU A 204 28.00 4.41 -25.28
C GLU A 204 27.22 5.45 -26.10
N ASP A 205 27.42 6.74 -25.83
CA ASP A 205 26.78 7.84 -26.55
C ASP A 205 27.77 8.48 -27.54
N LEU A 206 27.31 8.83 -28.75
CA LEU A 206 28.11 9.51 -29.77
C LEU A 206 28.76 10.81 -29.27
N PHE A 207 28.15 11.48 -28.29
CA PHE A 207 28.58 12.72 -27.64
C PHE A 207 29.22 12.47 -26.26
N GLY A 208 29.15 11.24 -25.74
CA GLY A 208 29.72 10.78 -24.46
C GLY A 208 31.25 10.63 -24.48
N THR A 209 31.85 10.00 -23.47
CA THR A 209 33.32 9.96 -23.32
C THR A 209 34.03 8.92 -24.18
N GLY A 210 33.33 7.92 -24.74
CA GLY A 210 33.90 6.97 -25.70
C GLY A 210 34.93 5.99 -25.13
N ASN A 211 35.04 5.90 -23.81
CA ASN A 211 36.03 5.05 -23.13
C ASN A 211 35.57 3.59 -22.97
N SER A 212 34.45 3.21 -23.57
CA SER A 212 33.87 1.86 -23.54
C SER A 212 33.43 1.41 -24.93
N GLY A 213 33.42 0.10 -25.15
CA GLY A 213 32.87 -0.53 -26.34
C GLY A 213 33.39 -1.94 -26.56
N ALA A 214 33.40 -2.36 -27.81
CA ALA A 214 33.62 -3.75 -28.18
C ALA A 214 34.91 -4.00 -28.98
N HIS A 215 35.90 -3.11 -28.93
CA HIS A 215 37.15 -3.30 -29.68
C HIS A 215 38.10 -4.29 -28.99
N GLY A 216 38.34 -5.43 -29.65
CA GLY A 216 39.42 -6.36 -29.29
C GLY A 216 39.39 -6.85 -27.84
N GLY A 217 40.58 -7.15 -27.31
CA GLY A 217 40.85 -7.46 -25.92
C GLY A 217 40.85 -6.26 -24.98
N SER A 218 40.65 -5.02 -25.44
CA SER A 218 40.64 -3.82 -24.58
C SER A 218 39.26 -3.41 -24.04
N MET A 219 38.19 -3.73 -24.78
CA MET A 219 36.83 -3.21 -24.58
C MET A 219 36.75 -1.67 -24.63
N LEU A 220 37.64 -1.06 -25.41
CA LEU A 220 37.55 0.35 -25.79
C LEU A 220 36.61 0.54 -26.98
N SER A 221 36.26 1.79 -27.31
CA SER A 221 35.29 2.07 -28.37
C SER A 221 35.73 1.53 -29.74
N SER A 222 34.79 0.89 -30.42
CA SER A 222 34.90 0.48 -31.82
C SER A 222 34.86 1.68 -32.78
N LEU A 223 34.32 2.83 -32.36
CA LEU A 223 34.33 4.09 -33.13
C LEU A 223 35.53 4.99 -32.79
N GLY A 224 35.93 5.05 -31.53
CA GLY A 224 37.01 5.93 -31.08
C GLY A 224 38.36 5.56 -31.70
N GLY A 225 39.17 6.57 -32.05
CA GLY A 225 40.54 6.39 -32.54
C GLY A 225 40.71 5.63 -33.87
N VAL A 226 39.64 5.40 -34.62
CA VAL A 226 39.67 4.88 -36.00
C VAL A 226 40.09 6.01 -36.94
N ILE A 227 41.13 5.81 -37.74
CA ILE A 227 41.51 6.78 -38.79
C ILE A 227 40.35 6.87 -39.79
N ARG A 228 39.89 8.09 -40.07
CA ARG A 228 38.70 8.37 -40.89
C ARG A 228 39.05 8.70 -42.34
N LEU A 229 38.07 8.56 -43.22
CA LEU A 229 38.17 9.00 -44.62
C LEU A 229 38.52 10.50 -44.69
N GLY A 230 39.51 10.85 -45.50
CA GLY A 230 40.02 12.20 -45.67
C GLY A 230 41.10 12.65 -44.68
N GLU A 231 41.47 11.85 -43.68
CA GLU A 231 42.52 12.24 -42.71
C GLU A 231 43.94 11.88 -43.19
N LEU A 232 44.12 10.73 -43.84
CA LEU A 232 45.44 10.20 -44.24
C LEU A 232 45.72 10.34 -45.75
N VAL A 233 45.37 11.52 -46.30
CA VAL A 233 45.53 11.91 -47.72
C VAL A 233 46.36 13.21 -47.83
N PRO A 234 46.81 13.64 -49.02
CA PRO A 234 47.54 14.90 -49.17
C PRO A 234 46.77 16.11 -48.63
N GLY A 235 47.39 16.88 -47.73
CA GLY A 235 46.77 17.99 -47.00
C GLY A 235 45.81 17.56 -45.87
N GLY A 236 45.62 16.26 -45.63
CA GLY A 236 44.86 15.72 -44.51
C GLY A 236 45.61 15.82 -43.18
N ALA A 237 44.86 15.68 -42.08
CA ALA A 237 45.39 15.59 -40.74
C ALA A 237 44.46 14.72 -39.88
N ILE A 238 45.02 14.04 -38.89
CA ILE A 238 44.26 13.28 -37.88
C ILE A 238 44.22 14.12 -36.60
N HIS A 239 43.03 14.33 -36.04
CA HIS A 239 42.81 15.25 -34.91
C HIS A 239 42.44 14.56 -33.59
N HIS A 240 42.72 13.26 -33.47
CA HIS A 240 42.42 12.44 -32.32
C HIS A 240 43.54 11.42 -32.04
N ALA A 241 43.55 10.85 -30.84
CA ALA A 241 44.43 9.73 -30.51
C ALA A 241 44.03 8.49 -31.32
N LEU A 242 45.01 7.73 -31.80
CA LEU A 242 44.77 6.55 -32.66
C LEU A 242 44.45 5.30 -31.84
N LYS A 243 43.96 4.25 -32.51
CA LYS A 243 44.03 2.87 -32.03
C LYS A 243 45.19 2.14 -32.70
N VAL A 244 45.95 1.37 -31.92
CA VAL A 244 47.05 0.53 -32.42
C VAL A 244 47.01 -0.90 -31.86
N ASN A 245 47.33 -1.87 -32.70
CA ASN A 245 47.52 -3.26 -32.29
C ASN A 245 49.00 -3.64 -32.47
N LEU A 246 49.53 -4.41 -31.52
CA LEU A 246 50.91 -4.91 -31.52
C LEU A 246 50.87 -6.40 -31.20
N LEU A 247 51.87 -7.16 -31.64
CA LEU A 247 51.97 -8.57 -31.23
C LEU A 247 52.20 -8.66 -29.70
N GLY A 248 51.23 -9.23 -28.97
CA GLY A 248 51.26 -9.34 -27.51
C GLY A 248 52.45 -10.14 -27.00
N ALA A 249 52.83 -11.20 -27.72
CA ALA A 249 54.00 -12.05 -27.43
C ALA A 249 55.34 -11.30 -27.43
N ASP A 250 55.44 -10.22 -28.21
CA ASP A 250 56.65 -9.40 -28.35
C ASP A 250 56.62 -8.14 -27.45
N ASN A 251 55.43 -7.58 -27.19
CA ASN A 251 55.27 -6.18 -26.77
C ASN A 251 54.48 -5.97 -25.48
N TYR A 252 53.36 -6.68 -25.27
CA TYR A 252 52.48 -6.45 -24.11
C TYR A 252 52.98 -7.21 -22.88
N TYR A 253 53.03 -6.55 -21.73
CA TYR A 253 53.40 -7.16 -20.45
C TYR A 253 52.19 -7.85 -19.80
N SER A 254 52.33 -9.12 -19.40
CA SER A 254 51.25 -9.92 -18.80
C SER A 254 50.96 -9.64 -17.32
N GLY A 255 51.84 -8.91 -16.62
CA GLY A 255 51.64 -8.59 -15.20
C GLY A 255 50.49 -7.61 -14.96
N SER A 256 49.98 -7.58 -13.71
CA SER A 256 48.85 -6.75 -13.29
C SER A 256 47.58 -6.93 -14.14
N GLY A 257 47.34 -8.14 -14.65
CA GLY A 257 46.18 -8.49 -15.47
C GLY A 257 46.34 -8.25 -16.98
N GLY A 258 47.49 -7.72 -17.43
CA GLY A 258 47.78 -7.48 -18.85
C GLY A 258 47.26 -6.15 -19.39
N TYR A 259 46.47 -5.39 -18.64
CA TYR A 259 45.87 -4.11 -19.06
C TYR A 259 46.18 -2.94 -18.11
N ARG A 260 45.87 -1.73 -18.57
CA ARG A 260 45.78 -0.48 -17.79
C ARG A 260 44.62 0.36 -18.32
N TRP A 261 44.11 1.26 -17.48
CA TRP A 261 43.12 2.26 -17.89
C TRP A 261 43.64 3.09 -19.09
N PRO A 262 42.80 3.40 -20.10
CA PRO A 262 41.34 3.23 -20.13
C PRO A 262 40.80 1.83 -20.43
N ALA A 263 41.61 0.87 -20.88
CA ALA A 263 41.12 -0.50 -21.11
C ALA A 263 40.63 -1.15 -19.81
N THR A 264 39.52 -1.89 -19.90
CA THR A 264 38.89 -2.57 -18.75
C THR A 264 39.27 -4.05 -18.64
N THR A 265 39.87 -4.61 -19.70
CA THR A 265 40.41 -5.97 -19.76
C THR A 265 41.60 -6.03 -20.72
N ALA A 266 42.23 -7.20 -20.78
CA ALA A 266 43.17 -7.62 -21.82
C ALA A 266 42.57 -8.80 -22.62
N ASP A 267 43.28 -9.23 -23.66
CA ASP A 267 42.96 -10.44 -24.42
C ASP A 267 42.74 -11.67 -23.53
N GLY A 268 41.80 -12.54 -23.93
CA GLY A 268 41.57 -13.80 -23.25
C GLY A 268 42.79 -14.73 -23.20
N CYS A 269 43.79 -14.52 -24.09
CA CYS A 269 45.05 -15.24 -24.06
C CYS A 269 46.13 -14.60 -23.17
N ALA A 270 45.96 -13.33 -22.72
CA ALA A 270 47.02 -12.52 -22.11
C ALA A 270 47.84 -13.22 -20.99
N PRO A 271 47.26 -14.05 -20.10
CA PRO A 271 48.03 -14.78 -19.09
C PRO A 271 49.06 -15.79 -19.64
N GLY A 272 49.02 -16.12 -20.94
CA GLY A 272 49.93 -17.06 -21.60
C GLY A 272 50.46 -16.62 -22.98
N CYS A 273 49.85 -15.63 -23.64
CA CYS A 273 50.32 -15.11 -24.93
C CYS A 273 51.11 -13.80 -24.83
N TYR A 274 50.95 -13.00 -23.77
CA TYR A 274 51.69 -11.74 -23.61
C TYR A 274 53.11 -11.96 -23.05
N GLY A 275 54.12 -11.54 -23.80
CA GLY A 275 55.55 -11.79 -23.53
C GLY A 275 56.44 -10.54 -23.48
N GLY A 276 55.85 -9.35 -23.61
CA GLY A 276 56.55 -8.07 -23.55
C GLY A 276 57.23 -7.79 -22.22
N SER A 277 58.36 -7.06 -22.27
CA SER A 277 59.25 -6.85 -21.12
C SER A 277 59.16 -5.46 -20.46
N VAL A 278 58.16 -4.63 -20.82
CA VAL A 278 58.01 -3.24 -20.36
C VAL A 278 56.72 -3.11 -19.54
N PRO A 279 56.77 -3.02 -18.19
CA PRO A 279 55.56 -3.04 -17.36
C PRO A 279 54.58 -1.87 -17.57
N ALA A 280 55.05 -0.75 -18.14
CA ALA A 280 54.20 0.35 -18.56
C ALA A 280 53.32 -0.02 -19.77
N LEU A 281 53.83 -0.86 -20.68
CA LEU A 281 53.20 -1.26 -21.95
C LEU A 281 52.34 -2.51 -21.77
N ARG A 282 51.05 -2.25 -21.56
CA ARG A 282 49.95 -3.21 -21.40
C ARG A 282 48.83 -2.90 -22.41
N MET A 283 47.76 -3.69 -22.44
CA MET A 283 46.53 -3.29 -23.13
C MET A 283 46.00 -1.96 -22.55
N GLY A 284 45.46 -1.06 -23.38
CA GLY A 284 45.00 0.28 -22.96
C GLY A 284 46.10 1.30 -22.67
N SER A 285 47.35 1.07 -23.11
CA SER A 285 48.44 2.04 -22.90
C SER A 285 48.40 3.16 -23.92
N LEU A 286 48.43 4.42 -23.46
CA LEU A 286 48.67 5.58 -24.31
C LEU A 286 50.16 5.61 -24.71
N LEU A 287 50.43 5.31 -25.97
CA LEU A 287 51.73 5.46 -26.65
C LEU A 287 51.79 6.82 -27.36
N ALA A 288 52.90 7.53 -27.22
CA ALA A 288 53.13 8.78 -27.93
C ALA A 288 54.61 8.93 -28.34
N LEU A 289 54.89 9.76 -29.34
CA LEU A 289 56.25 10.21 -29.66
C LEU A 289 56.63 11.35 -28.70
N PRO A 290 57.70 11.20 -27.88
CA PRO A 290 58.11 12.25 -26.95
C PRO A 290 58.37 13.61 -27.61
N PRO A 291 58.13 14.73 -26.91
CA PRO A 291 58.23 16.09 -27.47
C PRO A 291 59.65 16.51 -27.84
N SER A 292 60.66 15.71 -27.47
CA SER A 292 62.07 15.85 -27.86
C SER A 292 62.38 15.33 -29.26
N ILE A 293 61.43 14.66 -29.93
CA ILE A 293 61.58 14.15 -31.30
C ILE A 293 61.06 15.19 -32.30
N ASP A 294 61.93 15.70 -33.17
CA ASP A 294 61.50 16.45 -34.37
C ASP A 294 61.09 15.45 -35.46
N VAL A 295 59.79 15.41 -35.76
CA VAL A 295 59.19 14.60 -36.82
C VAL A 295 59.83 14.86 -38.20
N ASN A 296 60.33 16.07 -38.45
CA ASN A 296 61.01 16.39 -39.71
C ASN A 296 62.43 15.82 -39.79
N ALA A 297 63.07 15.58 -38.64
CA ALA A 297 64.41 15.00 -38.54
C ALA A 297 64.42 13.46 -38.47
N MET A 298 63.26 12.80 -38.33
CA MET A 298 63.15 11.33 -38.25
C MET A 298 63.63 10.57 -39.51
N GLY A 299 63.82 11.26 -40.63
CA GLY A 299 64.31 10.66 -41.88
C GLY A 299 63.29 9.76 -42.56
N LEU A 300 62.01 10.15 -42.52
CA LEU A 300 60.89 9.44 -43.13
C LEU A 300 60.98 9.49 -44.66
N GLU A 301 60.92 8.32 -45.30
CA GLU A 301 61.19 8.13 -46.74
C GLU A 301 59.96 8.36 -47.63
N THR A 302 58.75 8.10 -47.12
CA THR A 302 57.48 8.32 -47.83
C THR A 302 56.97 9.77 -47.75
N GLY A 303 57.57 10.60 -46.89
CA GLY A 303 57.22 12.00 -46.75
C GLY A 303 55.92 12.23 -45.97
N GLU A 304 54.95 12.86 -46.61
CA GLU A 304 53.73 13.39 -45.98
C GLU A 304 52.87 12.36 -45.23
N PRO A 305 52.51 11.17 -45.74
CA PRO A 305 51.65 10.23 -45.01
C PRO A 305 52.29 9.72 -43.71
N ALA A 306 53.61 9.52 -43.70
CA ALA A 306 54.33 9.13 -42.49
C ALA A 306 54.44 10.30 -41.50
N LYS A 307 54.48 11.55 -41.99
CA LYS A 307 54.42 12.74 -41.13
C LYS A 307 53.04 12.95 -40.52
N ILE A 308 51.94 12.71 -41.25
CA ILE A 308 50.58 12.79 -40.70
C ILE A 308 50.44 11.85 -39.50
N LEU A 309 50.83 10.57 -39.66
CA LEU A 309 50.84 9.62 -38.53
C LEU A 309 51.79 10.06 -37.41
N ALA A 310 53.02 10.47 -37.71
CA ALA A 310 53.98 10.88 -36.69
C ALA A 310 53.54 12.13 -35.90
N HIS A 311 52.86 13.08 -36.54
CA HIS A 311 52.24 14.21 -35.84
C HIS A 311 51.07 13.76 -34.97
N ALA A 312 50.17 12.90 -35.46
CA ALA A 312 49.11 12.32 -34.64
C ALA A 312 49.66 11.60 -33.38
N PHE A 313 50.70 10.77 -33.54
CA PHE A 313 51.39 10.11 -32.43
C PHE A 313 52.12 11.08 -31.48
N GLN A 314 52.50 12.28 -31.90
CA GLN A 314 53.16 13.26 -31.04
C GLN A 314 52.16 14.17 -30.32
N ASP A 315 51.09 14.57 -30.99
CA ASP A 315 50.14 15.58 -30.52
C ASP A 315 48.93 14.98 -29.78
N TYR A 316 48.52 13.74 -30.10
CA TYR A 316 47.44 13.02 -29.41
C TYR A 316 47.84 11.62 -28.91
N GLY A 317 48.79 10.95 -29.58
CA GLY A 317 49.21 9.59 -29.24
C GLY A 317 48.27 8.50 -29.79
N ALA A 318 48.34 7.31 -29.22
CA ALA A 318 47.53 6.16 -29.58
C ALA A 318 47.33 5.19 -28.41
N TYR A 319 46.15 4.60 -28.27
CA TYR A 319 45.90 3.53 -27.31
C TYR A 319 46.16 2.15 -27.93
N THR A 320 46.79 1.26 -27.16
CA THR A 320 46.86 -0.16 -27.49
C THR A 320 45.50 -0.81 -27.25
N VAL A 321 44.89 -1.43 -28.27
CA VAL A 321 43.48 -1.88 -28.20
C VAL A 321 43.22 -3.37 -28.50
N ASP A 322 44.16 -4.08 -29.13
CA ASP A 322 44.06 -5.52 -29.39
C ASP A 322 45.44 -6.18 -29.64
N ASP A 323 45.55 -7.50 -29.45
CA ASP A 323 46.73 -8.27 -29.92
C ASP A 323 46.66 -8.45 -31.45
N ALA A 324 47.70 -8.01 -32.16
CA ALA A 324 47.79 -8.20 -33.62
C ALA A 324 47.91 -9.68 -34.05
N ALA A 325 48.13 -10.61 -33.11
CA ALA A 325 48.26 -12.08 -33.27
C ALA A 325 49.41 -12.57 -34.17
N TRP A 326 49.98 -11.69 -35.01
CA TRP A 326 51.16 -11.91 -35.83
C TRP A 326 52.09 -10.67 -35.76
N SER A 327 53.35 -10.84 -36.16
CA SER A 327 54.40 -9.83 -35.96
C SER A 327 54.29 -8.67 -36.97
N VAL A 328 53.46 -7.67 -36.66
CA VAL A 328 53.25 -6.39 -37.39
C VAL A 328 53.13 -5.19 -36.42
N TYR A 329 53.12 -3.99 -36.99
CA TYR A 329 52.39 -2.85 -36.42
C TYR A 329 51.02 -2.75 -37.12
N ALA A 330 49.94 -2.48 -36.40
CA ALA A 330 48.66 -2.15 -37.01
C ALA A 330 48.00 -0.90 -36.42
N VAL A 331 47.20 -0.21 -37.23
CA VAL A 331 46.34 0.94 -36.87
C VAL A 331 44.89 0.64 -37.24
N ALA A 332 43.92 1.15 -36.47
CA ALA A 332 42.51 1.00 -36.83
C ALA A 332 42.11 1.99 -37.94
N THR A 333 41.29 1.53 -38.88
CA THR A 333 40.91 2.26 -40.11
C THR A 333 39.44 2.08 -40.47
N GLU A 334 38.82 3.15 -40.98
CA GLU A 334 37.39 3.14 -41.32
C GLU A 334 37.10 2.26 -42.55
N TYR A 335 36.13 1.35 -42.37
CA TYR A 335 35.28 0.81 -43.43
C TYR A 335 33.82 1.18 -43.14
N SER A 336 33.25 2.03 -43.98
CA SER A 336 31.86 2.51 -43.83
C SER A 336 31.12 2.46 -45.17
N PRO A 337 29.80 2.74 -45.19
CA PRO A 337 29.05 2.93 -46.45
C PRO A 337 29.64 4.02 -47.37
N SER A 338 30.51 4.89 -46.86
CA SER A 338 31.21 5.93 -47.64
C SER A 338 32.47 5.43 -48.35
N GLY A 339 33.09 4.33 -47.90
CA GLY A 339 34.34 3.80 -48.47
C GLY A 339 35.26 3.12 -47.46
N LYS A 340 36.54 3.00 -47.82
CA LYS A 340 37.63 2.47 -46.99
C LYS A 340 38.85 3.38 -47.00
N VAL A 341 39.48 3.58 -45.85
CA VAL A 341 40.75 4.32 -45.76
C VAL A 341 41.89 3.60 -46.49
N ASP A 342 41.94 2.27 -46.51
CA ASP A 342 42.93 1.50 -47.29
C ASP A 342 42.88 1.80 -48.79
N ASP A 343 41.66 1.87 -49.36
CA ASP A 343 41.44 2.15 -50.78
C ASP A 343 41.73 3.63 -51.09
N GLU A 344 41.29 4.55 -50.22
CA GLU A 344 41.56 5.98 -50.34
C GLU A 344 43.06 6.28 -50.27
N PHE A 345 43.77 5.72 -49.28
CA PHE A 345 45.23 5.83 -49.12
C PHE A 345 45.95 5.27 -50.35
N GLY A 346 45.52 4.10 -50.84
CA GLY A 346 46.07 3.47 -52.03
C GLY A 346 45.95 4.34 -53.28
N ALA A 347 44.81 5.00 -53.45
CA ALA A 347 44.56 5.95 -54.55
C ALA A 347 45.34 7.27 -54.38
N ALA A 348 45.44 7.79 -53.15
CA ALA A 348 46.05 9.08 -52.84
C ALA A 348 47.58 9.06 -52.93
N TRP A 349 48.22 7.97 -52.47
CA TRP A 349 49.69 7.86 -52.38
C TRP A 349 50.32 6.92 -53.41
N ASN A 350 49.51 6.19 -54.18
CA ASN A 350 49.98 5.20 -55.17
C ASN A 350 50.85 4.07 -54.56
N PHE A 351 50.64 3.77 -53.27
CA PHE A 351 51.09 2.54 -52.60
C PHE A 351 50.09 2.16 -51.49
N THR A 352 49.98 0.87 -51.17
CA THR A 352 49.06 0.40 -50.11
C THR A 352 49.59 0.66 -48.71
N ILE A 353 48.69 1.00 -47.78
CA ILE A 353 48.96 1.13 -46.34
C ILE A 353 49.41 -0.20 -45.69
N SER A 354 49.01 -1.33 -46.28
CA SER A 354 49.25 -2.70 -45.78
C SER A 354 50.16 -3.51 -46.73
N PRO A 355 51.44 -3.12 -46.92
CA PRO A 355 52.32 -3.75 -47.92
C PRO A 355 52.79 -5.14 -47.49
N SER A 356 52.61 -6.12 -48.39
CA SER A 356 53.06 -7.51 -48.25
C SER A 356 54.59 -7.70 -48.24
N SER A 357 55.37 -6.62 -48.41
CA SER A 357 56.83 -6.63 -48.34
C SER A 357 57.32 -5.68 -47.26
N ARG A 358 58.12 -6.20 -46.32
CA ARG A 358 58.81 -5.38 -45.31
C ARG A 358 59.94 -4.50 -45.87
N ASN A 359 60.36 -4.68 -47.12
CA ASN A 359 61.47 -3.91 -47.71
C ASN A 359 61.01 -2.70 -48.54
N VAL A 360 59.94 -2.02 -48.11
CA VAL A 360 59.42 -0.79 -48.74
C VAL A 360 59.66 0.43 -47.84
N PRO A 361 59.70 1.66 -48.40
CA PRO A 361 59.84 2.90 -47.63
C PRO A 361 58.86 3.00 -46.44
N TRP A 362 57.57 2.74 -46.68
CA TRP A 362 56.51 2.80 -45.66
C TRP A 362 56.78 1.91 -44.44
N ALA A 363 57.24 0.68 -44.66
CA ALA A 363 57.58 -0.25 -43.58
C ALA A 363 58.77 0.23 -42.75
N ARG A 364 59.77 0.88 -43.38
CA ARG A 364 60.90 1.49 -42.67
C ARG A 364 60.52 2.76 -41.92
N ASP A 365 59.53 3.50 -42.41
CA ASP A 365 58.97 4.67 -41.72
C ASP A 365 58.21 4.26 -40.45
N MET A 366 57.42 3.18 -40.51
CA MET A 366 56.79 2.64 -39.29
C MET A 366 57.82 2.05 -38.32
N ASP A 367 58.89 1.41 -38.79
CA ASP A 367 60.02 1.01 -37.92
C ASP A 367 60.64 2.22 -37.18
N ARG A 368 60.69 3.40 -37.81
CA ARG A 368 61.18 4.66 -37.19
C ARG A 368 60.19 5.23 -36.18
N ILE A 369 58.89 5.21 -36.51
CA ILE A 369 57.82 5.80 -35.70
C ILE A 369 57.54 4.91 -34.48
N PHE A 370 57.11 3.66 -34.69
CA PHE A 370 56.78 2.75 -33.60
C PHE A 370 58.00 2.40 -32.73
N GLY A 371 59.19 2.29 -33.33
CA GLY A 371 60.44 2.09 -32.59
C GLY A 371 60.83 3.27 -31.66
N ALA A 372 60.20 4.43 -31.82
CA ALA A 372 60.43 5.64 -31.02
C ALA A 372 59.27 5.99 -30.08
N LEU A 373 58.18 5.21 -30.08
CA LEU A 373 57.04 5.43 -29.17
C LEU A 373 57.40 5.11 -27.70
N ALA A 374 56.86 5.93 -26.80
CA ALA A 374 56.95 5.75 -25.36
C ALA A 374 55.55 5.79 -24.74
N VAL A 375 55.35 5.03 -23.67
CA VAL A 375 54.11 5.06 -22.89
C VAL A 375 54.07 6.33 -22.06
N VAL A 376 52.95 7.04 -22.08
CA VAL A 376 52.64 8.12 -21.12
C VAL A 376 52.24 7.44 -19.80
N ASP A 377 53.21 7.25 -18.92
CA ASP A 377 53.08 6.32 -17.80
C ASP A 377 52.32 6.92 -16.62
N ASN A 378 52.28 8.26 -16.51
CA ASN A 378 51.42 8.99 -15.56
C ASN A 378 49.98 9.20 -16.04
N TRP A 379 49.51 8.37 -16.99
CA TRP A 379 48.13 8.40 -17.47
C TRP A 379 47.29 7.28 -16.83
N ASP A 380 46.29 7.69 -16.06
CA ASP A 380 45.25 6.85 -15.45
C ASP A 380 43.94 7.65 -15.24
N SER A 381 42.89 6.97 -14.77
CA SER A 381 41.55 7.55 -14.56
C SER A 381 41.52 8.79 -13.65
N SER A 382 42.42 8.87 -12.66
CA SER A 382 42.48 9.99 -11.72
C SER A 382 43.14 11.23 -12.35
N GLU A 383 44.21 11.04 -13.13
CA GLU A 383 44.80 12.13 -13.93
C GLU A 383 43.82 12.58 -15.03
N TRP A 384 43.08 11.65 -15.64
CA TRP A 384 42.03 12.01 -16.61
C TRP A 384 40.91 12.86 -15.99
N GLN A 385 40.46 12.55 -14.78
CA GLN A 385 39.49 13.39 -14.07
C GLN A 385 40.02 14.81 -13.80
N VAL A 386 41.30 14.95 -13.46
CA VAL A 386 41.97 16.26 -13.30
C VAL A 386 42.09 17.00 -14.64
N VAL A 387 42.39 16.30 -15.73
CA VAL A 387 42.52 16.87 -17.08
C VAL A 387 41.15 17.28 -17.63
N SER A 388 40.11 16.44 -17.51
CA SER A 388 38.72 16.75 -17.86
C SER A 388 38.24 18.01 -17.14
N ALA A 389 38.35 18.04 -15.80
CA ALA A 389 38.00 19.20 -14.98
C ALA A 389 38.82 20.48 -15.29
N SER A 390 39.95 20.36 -16.00
CA SER A 390 40.77 21.49 -16.45
C SER A 390 40.18 22.26 -17.64
N ASN A 391 39.14 21.72 -18.30
CA ASN A 391 38.40 22.34 -19.41
C ASN A 391 39.31 23.00 -20.48
N GLY A 392 40.20 22.22 -21.09
CA GLY A 392 41.12 22.70 -22.13
C GLY A 392 42.47 23.22 -21.65
N THR A 393 42.70 23.37 -20.34
CA THR A 393 43.96 23.94 -19.82
C THR A 393 45.09 22.91 -19.59
N GLN A 394 44.78 21.61 -19.59
CA GLN A 394 45.76 20.52 -19.51
C GLN A 394 45.54 19.47 -20.62
N GLY A 395 46.59 18.73 -20.99
CA GLY A 395 46.52 17.57 -21.89
C GLY A 395 46.71 16.23 -21.16
N ALA A 396 46.66 15.12 -21.89
CA ALA A 396 46.89 13.77 -21.36
C ALA A 396 48.30 13.65 -20.77
N GLY A 397 48.39 13.20 -19.51
CA GLY A 397 49.62 13.24 -18.71
C GLY A 397 49.92 14.60 -18.06
N GLY A 398 48.97 15.55 -18.08
CA GLY A 398 49.00 16.78 -17.31
C GLY A 398 49.78 17.93 -17.96
N GLY A 399 49.54 19.16 -17.46
CA GLY A 399 50.16 20.38 -18.00
C GLY A 399 49.64 20.78 -19.39
N ALA A 400 50.04 21.96 -19.87
CA ALA A 400 49.46 22.58 -21.08
C ALA A 400 49.48 21.63 -22.30
N PRO A 401 48.37 21.48 -23.05
CA PRO A 401 48.29 20.56 -24.17
C PRO A 401 49.11 21.04 -25.38
N ARG A 402 49.68 20.11 -26.17
CA ARG A 402 50.54 20.43 -27.33
C ARG A 402 49.82 21.19 -28.45
N VAL A 403 48.57 20.81 -28.69
CA VAL A 403 47.62 21.49 -29.58
C VAL A 403 46.33 21.76 -28.79
N PRO A 404 45.38 22.58 -29.28
CA PRO A 404 44.07 22.70 -28.63
C PRO A 404 43.35 21.36 -28.53
N TRP A 405 42.49 21.20 -27.51
CA TRP A 405 41.50 20.11 -27.48
C TRP A 405 40.57 20.18 -28.70
N ALA A 406 39.83 19.10 -28.95
CA ALA A 406 38.70 19.15 -29.87
C ALA A 406 37.76 20.33 -29.55
N PRO A 407 37.26 21.07 -30.55
CA PRO A 407 36.25 22.10 -30.35
C PRO A 407 34.92 21.45 -29.94
N ASP A 408 34.04 22.19 -29.29
CA ASP A 408 32.68 21.72 -29.01
C ASP A 408 31.87 21.44 -30.30
N PHE A 409 30.79 20.67 -30.21
CA PHE A 409 30.02 20.21 -31.38
C PHE A 409 29.28 21.35 -32.11
N GLY A 410 28.98 22.45 -31.41
CA GLY A 410 28.48 23.68 -32.02
C GLY A 410 27.94 24.66 -30.98
N PRO A 411 27.41 25.82 -31.44
CA PRO A 411 26.52 26.64 -30.64
C PRO A 411 25.16 25.94 -30.53
N ASP A 412 25.06 25.00 -29.58
CA ASP A 412 23.78 24.40 -29.24
C ASP A 412 22.85 25.44 -28.62
N SER A 413 21.57 25.35 -28.97
CA SER A 413 20.48 26.24 -28.55
C SER A 413 19.15 25.50 -28.36
N VAL A 414 19.17 24.17 -28.38
CA VAL A 414 18.03 23.29 -28.11
C VAL A 414 18.23 22.72 -26.72
N PRO A 415 17.44 23.12 -25.71
CA PRO A 415 17.62 22.55 -24.38
C PRO A 415 17.23 21.07 -24.30
N PRO A 416 17.73 20.33 -23.31
CA PRO A 416 17.43 18.91 -23.13
C PRO A 416 15.94 18.58 -22.94
N VAL A 417 15.65 17.27 -22.96
CA VAL A 417 14.34 16.70 -22.70
C VAL A 417 14.44 15.74 -21.50
N ALA A 418 14.06 16.19 -20.30
CA ALA A 418 13.94 15.28 -19.15
C ALA A 418 12.59 14.54 -19.09
N THR A 419 12.63 13.37 -18.45
CA THR A 419 11.44 12.57 -18.10
C THR A 419 11.56 12.02 -16.68
N ALA A 420 10.41 11.75 -16.06
CA ALA A 420 10.32 11.18 -14.72
C ALA A 420 9.55 9.86 -14.74
N SER A 421 10.04 8.87 -14.01
CA SER A 421 9.39 7.57 -13.77
C SER A 421 9.16 7.37 -12.28
N LEU A 422 8.02 6.74 -11.93
CA LEU A 422 7.55 6.57 -10.55
C LEU A 422 7.41 5.08 -10.21
N SER A 423 8.06 4.64 -9.14
CA SER A 423 7.99 3.27 -8.62
C SER A 423 7.46 3.24 -7.19
N GLY A 424 6.68 2.23 -6.84
CA GLY A 424 6.05 2.08 -5.52
C GLY A 424 4.87 1.11 -5.57
N ILE A 425 4.31 0.75 -4.41
CA ILE A 425 3.13 -0.11 -4.32
C ILE A 425 1.90 0.70 -4.72
N ARG A 426 1.32 0.36 -5.89
CA ARG A 426 0.12 1.03 -6.40
C ARG A 426 -1.11 0.69 -5.57
N GLY A 427 -1.81 1.73 -5.14
CA GLY A 427 -3.17 1.66 -4.60
C GLY A 427 -4.23 1.79 -5.70
N THR A 428 -5.48 2.02 -5.30
CA THR A 428 -6.57 2.42 -6.18
C THR A 428 -6.56 3.92 -6.49
N ALA A 429 -7.35 4.35 -7.47
CA ALA A 429 -7.58 5.76 -7.82
C ALA A 429 -6.30 6.64 -7.99
N ASN A 430 -5.24 6.05 -8.56
CA ASN A 430 -3.91 6.66 -8.80
C ASN A 430 -3.04 6.93 -7.55
N TRP A 431 -3.46 6.51 -6.36
CA TRP A 431 -2.64 6.57 -5.14
C TRP A 431 -1.52 5.52 -5.13
N PHE A 432 -0.55 5.74 -4.25
CA PHE A 432 0.42 4.74 -3.80
C PHE A 432 0.20 4.45 -2.31
N VAL A 433 0.31 3.17 -1.93
CA VAL A 433 0.18 2.70 -0.53
C VAL A 433 1.56 2.39 0.08
N SER A 434 2.57 3.13 -0.39
CA SER A 434 3.96 3.09 0.06
C SER A 434 4.66 4.41 -0.27
N PRO A 435 5.88 4.64 0.26
CA PRO A 435 6.83 5.57 -0.35
C PRO A 435 6.97 5.37 -1.86
N VAL A 436 7.34 6.43 -2.57
CA VAL A 436 7.48 6.45 -4.03
C VAL A 436 8.90 6.83 -4.42
N ASP A 437 9.58 5.95 -5.16
CA ASP A 437 10.89 6.24 -5.75
C ASP A 437 10.71 6.92 -7.11
N VAL A 438 11.31 8.09 -7.27
CA VAL A 438 11.29 8.88 -8.51
C VAL A 438 12.65 8.81 -9.18
N THR A 439 12.69 8.22 -10.37
CA THR A 439 13.90 8.17 -11.21
C THR A 439 13.74 9.13 -12.37
N LEU A 440 14.65 10.10 -12.46
CA LEU A 440 14.76 11.07 -13.54
C LEU A 440 15.80 10.63 -14.56
N THR A 441 15.53 10.89 -15.84
CA THR A 441 16.47 10.76 -16.96
C THR A 441 16.30 11.94 -17.90
N ALA A 442 17.29 12.24 -18.73
CA ALA A 442 17.18 13.23 -19.79
C ALA A 442 18.00 12.80 -21.01
N THR A 443 17.59 13.27 -22.18
CA THR A 443 18.36 13.22 -23.43
C THR A 443 18.54 14.63 -23.94
N ASP A 444 19.58 14.86 -24.74
CA ASP A 444 19.81 16.10 -25.44
C ASP A 444 20.35 15.78 -26.84
N ASP A 445 19.76 16.39 -27.86
CA ASP A 445 19.96 16.00 -29.25
C ASP A 445 21.14 16.75 -29.91
N SER A 446 22.03 17.44 -29.14
CA SER A 446 23.03 18.34 -29.73
C SER A 446 24.35 18.50 -28.97
N SER A 447 24.36 18.97 -27.71
CA SER A 447 25.61 19.08 -26.92
C SER A 447 25.73 18.02 -25.83
N GLY A 448 24.63 17.35 -25.47
CA GLY A 448 24.59 16.31 -24.44
C GLY A 448 24.24 16.86 -23.06
N VAL A 449 23.63 16.04 -22.21
CA VAL A 449 23.14 16.46 -20.89
C VAL A 449 24.30 16.66 -19.90
N ALA A 450 24.47 17.88 -19.40
CA ALA A 450 25.43 18.20 -18.34
C ALA A 450 24.90 17.90 -16.94
N SER A 451 23.61 18.14 -16.68
CA SER A 451 23.00 17.89 -15.37
C SER A 451 21.47 17.79 -15.42
N ILE A 452 20.90 17.17 -14.38
CA ILE A 452 19.47 17.22 -14.07
C ILE A 452 19.31 17.87 -12.69
N HIS A 453 18.41 18.83 -12.58
CA HIS A 453 18.03 19.48 -11.33
C HIS A 453 16.57 19.15 -10.98
N TYR A 454 16.27 19.03 -9.69
CA TYR A 454 14.93 18.72 -9.19
C TYR A 454 14.60 19.47 -7.91
N ARG A 455 13.31 19.52 -7.54
CA ARG A 455 12.83 19.88 -6.20
C ARG A 455 11.54 19.13 -5.87
N THR A 456 11.38 18.79 -4.60
CA THR A 456 10.15 18.19 -4.05
C THR A 456 9.25 19.26 -3.46
N ASP A 457 7.94 19.18 -3.71
CA ASP A 457 6.88 19.97 -3.07
C ASP A 457 7.14 21.49 -3.04
N GLY A 458 7.71 22.03 -4.12
CA GLY A 458 8.02 23.46 -4.28
C GLY A 458 9.24 23.96 -3.51
N GLY A 459 10.06 23.06 -2.95
CA GLY A 459 11.25 23.38 -2.16
C GLY A 459 12.44 23.96 -2.95
N THR A 460 13.64 23.85 -2.38
CA THR A 460 14.89 24.29 -3.04
C THR A 460 15.29 23.33 -4.16
N TRP A 461 15.77 23.87 -5.28
CA TRP A 461 16.41 23.09 -6.34
C TRP A 461 17.67 22.38 -5.83
N GLN A 462 17.85 21.12 -6.23
CA GLN A 462 18.97 20.24 -5.91
C GLN A 462 19.45 19.53 -7.17
N LEU A 463 20.74 19.16 -7.22
CA LEU A 463 21.31 18.34 -8.28
C LEU A 463 20.85 16.88 -8.13
N TYR A 464 20.29 16.31 -9.18
CA TYR A 464 19.92 14.89 -9.23
C TYR A 464 21.17 14.04 -9.51
N SER A 465 21.45 13.09 -8.61
CA SER A 465 22.56 12.13 -8.73
C SER A 465 22.15 10.68 -8.44
N ASN A 466 21.00 10.48 -7.80
CA ASN A 466 20.44 9.21 -7.37
C ASN A 466 18.90 9.32 -7.36
N PRO A 467 18.15 8.21 -7.50
CA PRO A 467 16.69 8.21 -7.37
C PRO A 467 16.19 8.82 -6.04
N ILE A 468 15.02 9.43 -6.09
CA ILE A 468 14.45 10.24 -4.99
C ILE A 468 13.31 9.48 -4.32
N THR A 469 13.48 9.00 -3.09
CA THR A 469 12.39 8.38 -2.32
C THR A 469 11.54 9.44 -1.61
N VAL A 470 10.31 9.65 -2.06
CA VAL A 470 9.32 10.53 -1.42
C VAL A 470 8.49 9.75 -0.40
N GLN A 471 8.25 10.37 0.76
CA GLN A 471 7.63 9.78 1.95
C GLN A 471 6.69 10.79 2.62
N GLY A 472 5.72 10.27 3.38
CA GLY A 472 4.61 11.04 3.94
C GLY A 472 3.33 10.79 3.15
N ASP A 473 2.19 11.06 3.77
CA ASP A 473 0.87 10.91 3.15
C ASP A 473 0.37 12.27 2.64
N GLY A 474 -0.27 12.28 1.46
CA GLY A 474 -0.78 13.48 0.80
C GLY A 474 -0.51 13.52 -0.71
N SER A 475 -0.74 14.70 -1.31
CA SER A 475 -0.38 14.98 -2.71
C SER A 475 1.06 15.53 -2.79
N HIS A 476 1.87 14.98 -3.69
CA HIS A 476 3.27 15.37 -3.88
C HIS A 476 3.58 15.78 -5.32
N THR A 477 4.56 16.67 -5.48
CA THR A 477 5.14 17.05 -6.77
C THR A 477 6.66 16.94 -6.78
N ILE A 478 7.20 16.48 -7.92
CA ILE A 478 8.60 16.69 -8.28
C ILE A 478 8.62 17.63 -9.47
N ASP A 479 9.15 18.83 -9.29
CA ASP A 479 9.56 19.67 -10.41
C ASP A 479 10.99 19.30 -10.81
N TYR A 480 11.28 19.27 -12.11
CA TYR A 480 12.60 18.91 -12.64
C TYR A 480 12.92 19.63 -13.95
N TYR A 481 14.20 19.91 -14.19
CA TYR A 481 14.72 20.39 -15.47
C TYR A 481 16.13 19.85 -15.70
N ALA A 482 16.50 19.61 -16.95
CA ALA A 482 17.86 19.32 -17.37
C ALA A 482 18.57 20.54 -18.01
N THR A 483 19.90 20.50 -17.95
CA THR A 483 20.82 21.48 -18.54
C THR A 483 21.81 20.75 -19.45
N ASP A 484 22.03 21.24 -20.66
CA ASP A 484 23.01 20.70 -21.61
C ASP A 484 24.45 21.20 -21.36
N LEU A 485 25.42 20.69 -22.12
CA LEU A 485 26.84 21.06 -22.02
C LEU A 485 27.18 22.44 -22.64
N ALA A 486 26.31 23.01 -23.48
CA ALA A 486 26.41 24.41 -23.90
C ALA A 486 25.82 25.41 -22.88
N GLY A 487 25.03 24.92 -21.93
CA GLY A 487 24.39 25.67 -20.85
C GLY A 487 22.94 26.09 -21.09
N ASN A 488 22.24 25.58 -22.11
CA ASN A 488 20.80 25.82 -22.19
C ASN A 488 20.07 24.98 -21.14
N ASN A 489 18.99 25.55 -20.60
CA ASN A 489 18.17 24.91 -19.57
C ASN A 489 16.78 24.70 -20.15
N GLU A 490 16.22 23.50 -19.97
CA GLU A 490 14.85 23.28 -20.42
C GLU A 490 13.82 24.03 -19.56
N THR A 491 12.60 24.15 -20.06
CA THR A 491 11.50 24.63 -19.22
C THR A 491 11.11 23.57 -18.21
N ALA A 492 11.20 23.90 -16.91
CA ALA A 492 10.94 22.97 -15.82
C ALA A 492 9.58 22.26 -15.96
N ARG A 493 9.63 20.94 -15.84
CA ARG A 493 8.49 20.01 -15.89
C ARG A 493 8.07 19.65 -14.48
N THR A 494 6.81 19.23 -14.31
CA THR A 494 6.28 18.72 -13.04
C THR A 494 5.73 17.32 -13.26
N THR A 495 6.04 16.39 -12.35
CA THR A 495 5.27 15.15 -12.17
C THR A 495 4.59 15.18 -10.81
N SER A 496 3.37 14.63 -10.73
CA SER A 496 2.51 14.69 -9.55
C SER A 496 1.91 13.33 -9.24
N PHE A 497 1.93 12.95 -7.96
CA PHE A 497 1.35 11.70 -7.47
C PHE A 497 0.81 11.90 -6.05
N GLN A 498 0.19 10.86 -5.48
CA GLN A 498 -0.34 10.93 -4.12
C GLN A 498 0.02 9.64 -3.37
N ILE A 499 0.35 9.77 -2.09
CA ILE A 499 0.70 8.68 -1.18
C ILE A 499 -0.35 8.64 -0.06
N ASP A 500 -0.82 7.45 0.29
CA ASP A 500 -1.63 7.23 1.48
C ASP A 500 -1.34 5.84 2.03
N THR A 501 -0.62 5.78 3.15
CA THR A 501 -0.13 4.56 3.80
C THR A 501 -0.96 4.13 5.02
N VAL A 502 -2.02 4.87 5.35
CA VAL A 502 -2.79 4.71 6.60
C VAL A 502 -4.25 4.38 6.28
N GLY A 503 -4.67 3.17 6.62
CA GLY A 503 -6.08 2.78 6.46
C GLY A 503 -7.05 3.46 7.45
N PRO A 504 -8.35 3.45 7.15
CA PRO A 504 -9.37 4.13 7.96
C PRO A 504 -9.42 3.73 9.43
N VAL A 505 -10.17 4.52 10.21
CA VAL A 505 -10.59 4.18 11.56
C VAL A 505 -12.11 4.13 11.62
N SER A 506 -12.68 2.97 11.93
CA SER A 506 -14.12 2.82 12.21
C SER A 506 -14.46 2.70 13.71
N SER A 507 -15.71 3.00 14.04
CA SER A 507 -16.31 2.73 15.35
C SER A 507 -17.79 2.38 15.25
N ALA A 508 -18.22 1.41 16.07
CA ALA A 508 -19.62 1.04 16.23
C ALA A 508 -20.25 1.74 17.45
N GLN A 509 -21.41 2.36 17.23
CA GLN A 509 -22.31 2.85 18.27
C GLN A 509 -23.53 1.94 18.34
N VAL A 510 -23.89 1.49 19.54
CA VAL A 510 -25.03 0.58 19.78
C VAL A 510 -26.08 1.32 20.61
N SER A 511 -27.32 1.35 20.13
CA SER A 511 -28.43 2.04 20.79
C SER A 511 -29.61 1.09 21.04
N GLY A 512 -30.14 1.13 22.26
CA GLY A 512 -31.23 0.27 22.73
C GLY A 512 -31.40 0.40 24.25
N THR A 513 -32.46 -0.21 24.79
CA THR A 513 -32.74 -0.16 26.23
C THR A 513 -31.88 -1.16 26.98
N LEU A 514 -30.96 -0.68 27.83
CA LEU A 514 -30.14 -1.52 28.70
C LEU A 514 -30.92 -2.01 29.93
N ALA A 515 -30.59 -3.22 30.37
CA ALA A 515 -30.94 -3.81 31.64
C ALA A 515 -29.86 -3.52 32.71
N ASN A 516 -30.18 -3.82 33.98
CA ASN A 516 -29.27 -3.60 35.12
C ASN A 516 -28.00 -4.47 35.10
N ASP A 517 -27.94 -5.50 34.25
CA ASP A 517 -26.77 -6.38 34.06
C ASP A 517 -25.91 -6.00 32.84
N GLY A 518 -26.28 -4.94 32.11
CA GLY A 518 -25.62 -4.50 30.88
C GLY A 518 -26.04 -5.25 29.61
N SER A 519 -27.01 -6.17 29.68
CA SER A 519 -27.69 -6.70 28.50
C SER A 519 -28.71 -5.71 27.92
N TYR A 520 -29.16 -5.93 26.69
CA TYR A 520 -30.24 -5.17 26.07
C TYR A 520 -31.58 -5.93 26.17
N LEU A 521 -32.63 -5.22 26.57
CA LEU A 521 -33.98 -5.75 26.78
C LEU A 521 -34.76 -5.99 25.48
N SER A 522 -34.30 -5.42 24.37
CA SER A 522 -34.97 -5.42 23.06
C SER A 522 -33.93 -5.43 21.93
N PRO A 523 -34.35 -5.66 20.67
CA PRO A 523 -33.48 -5.43 19.51
C PRO A 523 -32.80 -4.05 19.55
N VAL A 524 -31.52 -4.01 19.20
CA VAL A 524 -30.69 -2.81 19.19
C VAL A 524 -30.50 -2.28 17.78
N THR A 525 -30.24 -0.99 17.63
CA THR A 525 -29.74 -0.40 16.38
C THR A 525 -28.25 -0.15 16.49
N VAL A 526 -27.49 -0.65 15.51
CA VAL A 526 -26.05 -0.43 15.35
C VAL A 526 -25.83 0.61 14.25
N THR A 527 -25.12 1.67 14.61
CA THR A 527 -24.63 2.70 13.69
C THR A 527 -23.11 2.54 13.60
N LEU A 528 -22.60 2.32 12.39
CA LEU A 528 -21.17 2.37 12.13
C LEU A 528 -20.78 3.78 11.64
N THR A 529 -19.53 4.13 11.89
CA THR A 529 -18.94 5.43 11.57
C THR A 529 -17.46 5.23 11.26
N SER A 530 -17.04 5.60 10.06
CA SER A 530 -15.66 5.49 9.59
C SER A 530 -15.10 6.85 9.18
N SER A 531 -13.82 7.08 9.46
CA SER A 531 -13.07 8.26 9.03
C SER A 531 -11.69 7.85 8.50
N ASP A 532 -11.27 8.52 7.43
CA ASP A 532 -9.88 8.56 6.99
C ASP A 532 -9.45 10.03 6.84
N ALA A 533 -8.14 10.30 6.94
CA ALA A 533 -7.54 11.63 6.94
C ALA A 533 -6.94 12.06 5.59
N THR A 534 -6.64 11.13 4.68
CA THR A 534 -5.79 11.40 3.50
C THR A 534 -6.54 11.21 2.18
N SER A 535 -6.93 9.97 1.84
CA SER A 535 -7.66 9.67 0.60
C SER A 535 -9.19 9.65 0.79
N GLY A 536 -9.65 9.48 2.02
CA GLY A 536 -11.05 9.42 2.42
C GLY A 536 -11.64 8.01 2.34
N VAL A 537 -12.71 7.75 3.09
CA VAL A 537 -13.34 6.40 3.12
C VAL A 537 -14.06 6.10 1.81
N GLN A 538 -13.73 4.96 1.19
CA GLN A 538 -14.40 4.43 0.00
C GLN A 538 -15.55 3.48 0.35
N SER A 539 -15.37 2.62 1.36
CA SER A 539 -16.42 1.69 1.81
C SER A 539 -16.26 1.27 3.26
N GLU A 540 -17.35 0.88 3.89
CA GLU A 540 -17.40 0.25 5.22
C GLU A 540 -18.22 -1.04 5.11
N GLN A 541 -17.76 -2.12 5.74
CA GLN A 541 -18.36 -3.46 5.68
C GLN A 541 -18.53 -4.05 7.07
N TYR A 542 -19.59 -4.83 7.25
CA TYR A 542 -19.91 -5.50 8.51
C TYR A 542 -20.45 -6.91 8.30
N ARG A 543 -20.37 -7.75 9.32
CA ARG A 543 -21.07 -9.04 9.40
C ARG A 543 -21.53 -9.28 10.84
N ILE A 544 -22.62 -10.02 10.99
CA ILE A 544 -23.16 -10.46 12.29
C ILE A 544 -22.86 -11.95 12.45
N ASP A 545 -22.39 -12.37 13.62
CA ASP A 545 -22.22 -13.78 14.03
C ASP A 545 -21.43 -14.66 13.05
N ARG A 546 -20.38 -14.06 12.44
CA ARG A 546 -19.53 -14.66 11.40
C ARG A 546 -20.27 -15.06 10.11
N GLY A 547 -21.43 -14.43 9.85
CA GLY A 547 -22.13 -14.49 8.57
C GLY A 547 -21.38 -13.80 7.42
N PRO A 548 -22.02 -13.64 6.24
CA PRO A 548 -21.40 -12.97 5.10
C PRO A 548 -21.14 -11.49 5.38
N TRP A 549 -20.07 -10.95 4.79
CA TRP A 549 -19.81 -9.52 4.75
C TRP A 549 -20.90 -8.79 3.96
N THR A 550 -21.35 -7.66 4.50
CA THR A 550 -22.42 -6.80 3.99
C THR A 550 -21.91 -5.36 3.97
N ALA A 551 -22.15 -4.62 2.89
CA ALA A 551 -21.78 -3.20 2.84
C ALA A 551 -22.65 -2.37 3.78
N TYR A 552 -22.02 -1.55 4.61
CA TYR A 552 -22.72 -0.57 5.44
C TYR A 552 -23.23 0.59 4.58
N SER A 553 -24.46 1.04 4.85
CA SER A 553 -25.14 2.08 4.06
C SER A 553 -26.19 2.85 4.87
N ALA A 554 -26.73 2.24 5.91
CA ALA A 554 -27.57 2.85 6.94
C ALA A 554 -27.44 2.04 8.25
N PRO A 555 -27.78 2.62 9.42
CA PRO A 555 -27.87 1.87 10.67
C PRO A 555 -28.79 0.65 10.55
N PHE A 556 -28.40 -0.45 11.19
CA PHE A 556 -29.09 -1.75 11.07
C PHE A 556 -29.47 -2.32 12.43
N THR A 557 -30.52 -3.14 12.48
CA THR A 557 -31.04 -3.72 13.73
C THR A 557 -30.52 -5.14 13.97
N ILE A 558 -30.17 -5.46 15.22
CA ILE A 558 -29.87 -6.82 15.68
C ILE A 558 -30.91 -7.22 16.73
N GLY A 559 -31.45 -8.43 16.62
CA GLY A 559 -32.45 -8.97 17.53
C GLY A 559 -32.44 -10.50 17.53
N GLY A 560 -33.20 -11.08 18.46
CA GLY A 560 -32.98 -12.43 18.97
C GLY A 560 -32.27 -12.37 20.33
N ASN A 561 -32.30 -13.47 21.08
CA ASN A 561 -31.77 -13.50 22.45
C ASN A 561 -30.46 -14.30 22.45
N GLY A 562 -29.39 -13.73 23.03
CA GLY A 562 -28.05 -14.29 23.01
C GLY A 562 -26.96 -13.22 22.93
N THR A 563 -25.70 -13.66 22.83
CA THR A 563 -24.57 -12.78 22.52
C THR A 563 -24.34 -12.78 21.02
N HIS A 564 -24.52 -11.62 20.41
CA HIS A 564 -24.20 -11.34 19.01
C HIS A 564 -22.84 -10.66 18.89
N VAL A 565 -22.12 -10.91 17.81
CA VAL A 565 -20.85 -10.24 17.48
C VAL A 565 -20.97 -9.58 16.11
N VAL A 566 -20.78 -8.25 16.09
CA VAL A 566 -20.62 -7.47 14.86
C VAL A 566 -19.13 -7.37 14.58
N ASP A 567 -18.64 -8.02 13.53
CA ASP A 567 -17.32 -7.71 12.98
C ASP A 567 -17.47 -6.63 11.91
N TYR A 568 -16.57 -5.66 11.85
CA TYR A 568 -16.62 -4.54 10.89
C TYR A 568 -15.23 -4.00 10.52
N PHE A 569 -15.11 -3.42 9.33
CA PHE A 569 -13.90 -2.73 8.84
C PHE A 569 -14.25 -1.75 7.72
N ALA A 570 -13.42 -0.71 7.55
CA ALA A 570 -13.48 0.20 6.41
C ALA A 570 -12.23 0.14 5.51
N THR A 571 -12.41 0.59 4.27
CA THR A 571 -11.41 0.70 3.21
C THR A 571 -11.44 2.12 2.63
N ASP A 572 -10.28 2.74 2.43
CA ASP A 572 -10.13 4.10 1.89
C ASP A 572 -10.11 4.14 0.34
N VAL A 573 -9.91 5.34 -0.23
CA VAL A 573 -9.86 5.55 -1.69
C VAL A 573 -8.51 5.15 -2.30
N ALA A 574 -7.43 5.12 -1.51
CA ALA A 574 -6.14 4.56 -1.90
C ALA A 574 -6.10 3.03 -1.89
N GLY A 575 -7.07 2.37 -1.23
CA GLY A 575 -7.23 0.93 -1.15
C GLY A 575 -6.65 0.30 0.13
N ASN A 576 -6.16 1.07 1.11
CA ASN A 576 -5.82 0.48 2.41
C ASN A 576 -7.10 0.07 3.15
N SER A 577 -7.01 -0.98 3.94
CA SER A 577 -8.11 -1.48 4.77
C SER A 577 -7.63 -1.67 6.19
N GLU A 578 -8.46 -1.33 7.17
CA GLU A 578 -8.08 -1.46 8.57
C GLU A 578 -8.14 -2.92 9.07
N THR A 579 -7.55 -3.17 10.23
CA THR A 579 -7.74 -4.45 10.92
C THR A 579 -9.19 -4.57 11.40
N VAL A 580 -9.86 -5.67 11.04
CA VAL A 580 -11.25 -5.97 11.45
C VAL A 580 -11.46 -5.77 12.96
N ARG A 581 -12.42 -4.91 13.29
CA ARG A 581 -12.90 -4.65 14.65
C ARG A 581 -14.08 -5.57 14.97
N SER A 582 -14.33 -5.79 16.25
CA SER A 582 -15.48 -6.57 16.73
C SER A 582 -16.19 -5.85 17.87
N GLN A 583 -17.52 -5.76 17.80
CA GLN A 583 -18.38 -5.29 18.88
C GLN A 583 -19.28 -6.44 19.37
N SER A 584 -19.19 -6.76 20.66
CA SER A 584 -20.07 -7.74 21.31
C SER A 584 -21.34 -7.08 21.83
N ILE A 585 -22.50 -7.72 21.64
CA ILE A 585 -23.82 -7.20 22.00
C ILE A 585 -24.61 -8.34 22.64
N TRP A 586 -25.03 -8.20 23.89
CA TRP A 586 -25.81 -9.21 24.59
C TRP A 586 -27.28 -8.77 24.69
N ILE A 587 -28.20 -9.54 24.11
CA ILE A 587 -29.64 -9.27 24.16
C ILE A 587 -30.29 -10.37 25.01
N THR A 588 -31.00 -9.98 26.06
CA THR A 588 -31.74 -10.92 26.95
C THR A 588 -33.19 -11.05 26.55
N GLY A 589 -33.79 -9.99 25.99
CA GLY A 589 -35.04 -10.04 25.23
C GLY A 589 -36.28 -10.50 26.01
N ASP A 590 -36.31 -10.31 27.32
CA ASP A 590 -37.46 -10.62 28.17
C ASP A 590 -38.08 -9.35 28.77
N LEU A 591 -39.19 -8.94 28.17
CA LEU A 591 -40.23 -8.17 28.82
C LEU A 591 -41.54 -8.94 28.65
N HIS A 592 -41.71 -10.03 29.41
CA HIS A 592 -43.05 -10.53 29.73
C HIS A 592 -43.70 -9.59 30.76
N PRO A 593 -44.63 -8.69 30.38
CA PRO A 593 -45.36 -7.89 31.36
C PRO A 593 -46.18 -8.84 32.25
N LEU A 594 -45.80 -8.91 33.53
CA LEU A 594 -46.43 -9.78 34.52
C LEU A 594 -47.90 -9.37 34.74
N PRO A 595 -48.79 -10.32 35.07
CA PRO A 595 -50.16 -10.01 35.43
C PRO A 595 -50.19 -9.23 36.76
N VAL A 596 -51.07 -8.23 36.86
CA VAL A 596 -51.15 -7.35 38.03
C VAL A 596 -52.46 -7.58 38.77
N SER A 597 -52.41 -8.13 39.97
CA SER A 597 -53.58 -8.17 40.85
C SER A 597 -53.87 -6.84 41.55
N THR A 598 -55.14 -6.63 41.87
CA THR A 598 -55.62 -5.57 42.78
C THR A 598 -56.51 -6.20 43.85
N LEU A 599 -56.57 -5.55 45.02
CA LEU A 599 -57.43 -5.93 46.14
C LEU A 599 -58.40 -4.80 46.42
N SER A 600 -59.67 -5.14 46.60
CA SER A 600 -60.71 -4.26 47.14
C SER A 600 -61.39 -4.93 48.33
N SER A 601 -61.76 -4.14 49.35
CA SER A 601 -62.43 -4.61 50.56
C SER A 601 -63.66 -3.77 50.87
N ALA A 602 -64.79 -4.42 51.09
CA ALA A 602 -66.08 -3.79 51.38
C ALA A 602 -66.62 -4.24 52.74
N GLY A 603 -66.88 -3.28 53.62
CA GLY A 603 -67.41 -3.46 54.98
C GLY A 603 -67.57 -2.12 55.68
N THR A 604 -68.24 -2.08 56.82
CA THR A 604 -68.42 -0.85 57.61
C THR A 604 -67.12 -0.50 58.32
N ALA A 605 -66.43 0.56 57.90
CA ALA A 605 -65.20 1.01 58.54
C ALA A 605 -65.46 1.51 59.96
N GLY A 606 -64.64 1.04 60.91
CA GLY A 606 -64.64 1.46 62.31
C GLY A 606 -63.53 2.45 62.63
N ALA A 607 -63.19 2.53 63.91
CA ALA A 607 -62.01 3.22 64.42
C ALA A 607 -60.72 2.40 64.20
N SER A 608 -59.58 3.08 64.34
CA SER A 608 -58.23 2.48 64.47
C SER A 608 -57.78 1.48 63.37
N GLY A 609 -58.42 1.49 62.19
CA GLY A 609 -58.11 0.53 61.11
C GLY A 609 -58.80 -0.83 61.24
N TRP A 610 -59.92 -0.89 61.97
CA TRP A 610 -60.83 -2.04 62.03
C TRP A 610 -62.08 -1.82 61.15
N TYR A 611 -62.81 -2.91 60.92
CA TYR A 611 -64.18 -2.90 60.41
C TYR A 611 -65.14 -3.39 61.49
N VAL A 612 -66.29 -2.72 61.64
CA VAL A 612 -67.40 -3.06 62.56
C VAL A 612 -68.51 -3.88 61.90
N SER A 613 -68.18 -4.52 60.79
CA SER A 613 -68.98 -5.56 60.15
C SER A 613 -68.05 -6.55 59.47
N SER A 614 -68.55 -7.72 59.08
CA SER A 614 -67.83 -8.61 58.16
C SER A 614 -67.36 -7.86 56.91
N VAL A 615 -66.23 -8.30 56.36
CA VAL A 615 -65.56 -7.68 55.22
C VAL A 615 -65.56 -8.64 54.05
N THR A 616 -66.13 -8.22 52.93
CA THR A 616 -66.00 -8.94 51.65
C THR A 616 -64.76 -8.42 50.92
N VAL A 617 -63.81 -9.30 50.63
CA VAL A 617 -62.61 -9.00 49.85
C VAL A 617 -62.76 -9.56 48.45
N THR A 618 -62.59 -8.70 47.45
CA THR A 618 -62.58 -9.05 46.04
C THR A 618 -61.19 -8.81 45.46
N LEU A 619 -60.62 -9.86 44.86
CA LEU A 619 -59.39 -9.79 44.09
C LEU A 619 -59.71 -9.73 42.60
N GLU A 620 -59.06 -8.84 41.87
CA GLU A 620 -59.09 -8.77 40.40
C GLU A 620 -57.65 -8.88 39.88
N ALA A 621 -57.48 -9.25 38.60
CA ALA A 621 -56.18 -9.24 37.95
C ALA A 621 -56.29 -8.80 36.49
N THR A 622 -55.41 -7.89 36.09
CA THR A 622 -55.23 -7.50 34.70
C THR A 622 -54.06 -8.25 34.09
N SER A 623 -54.23 -8.72 32.85
CA SER A 623 -53.16 -9.37 32.11
C SER A 623 -52.21 -8.33 31.53
N GLY A 624 -50.93 -8.44 31.83
CA GLY A 624 -49.91 -7.61 31.18
C GLY A 624 -49.73 -7.94 29.71
N SER A 625 -49.89 -9.22 29.32
CA SER A 625 -49.63 -9.75 27.97
C SER A 625 -50.89 -10.03 27.14
N GLY A 626 -52.08 -9.84 27.71
CA GLY A 626 -53.37 -10.21 27.10
C GLY A 626 -53.74 -11.69 27.24
N SER A 627 -52.84 -12.54 27.76
CA SER A 627 -53.14 -13.92 28.17
C SER A 627 -54.22 -14.00 29.24
N ALA A 628 -54.92 -15.14 29.33
CA ALA A 628 -55.76 -15.43 30.48
C ALA A 628 -54.93 -15.45 31.79
N VAL A 629 -55.52 -14.97 32.88
CA VAL A 629 -54.89 -14.87 34.20
C VAL A 629 -55.67 -15.67 35.25
N SER A 630 -54.95 -16.15 36.24
CA SER A 630 -55.46 -16.80 37.44
C SER A 630 -54.91 -16.09 38.68
N ILE A 631 -55.61 -16.18 39.81
CA ILE A 631 -55.15 -15.60 41.08
C ILE A 631 -55.05 -16.74 42.11
N ALA A 632 -53.91 -16.81 42.79
CA ALA A 632 -53.73 -17.63 43.97
C ALA A 632 -53.78 -16.74 45.22
N TYR A 633 -54.38 -17.23 46.29
CA TYR A 633 -54.41 -16.57 47.60
C TYR A 633 -54.18 -17.54 48.74
N ARG A 634 -53.79 -17.01 49.90
CA ARG A 634 -53.91 -17.72 51.19
C ARG A 634 -54.31 -16.74 52.29
N LEU A 635 -55.14 -17.21 53.20
CA LEU A 635 -55.59 -16.48 54.38
C LEU A 635 -54.87 -17.04 55.60
N ASP A 636 -54.32 -16.17 56.47
CA ASP A 636 -53.77 -16.51 57.79
C ASP A 636 -52.69 -17.62 57.77
N GLY A 637 -51.86 -17.62 56.72
CA GLY A 637 -50.76 -18.59 56.56
C GLY A 637 -51.19 -20.00 56.12
N ASN A 638 -52.46 -20.21 55.77
CA ASN A 638 -52.96 -21.48 55.23
C ASN A 638 -52.31 -21.85 53.87
N ALA A 639 -52.62 -23.05 53.36
CA ALA A 639 -52.20 -23.46 52.02
C ALA A 639 -52.76 -22.51 50.94
N TRP A 640 -51.98 -22.32 49.86
CA TRP A 640 -52.40 -21.55 48.70
C TRP A 640 -53.58 -22.21 47.99
N ALA A 641 -54.61 -21.42 47.67
CA ALA A 641 -55.81 -21.82 46.97
C ALA A 641 -56.07 -20.89 45.77
N THR A 642 -56.73 -21.41 44.72
CA THR A 642 -57.15 -20.58 43.59
C THR A 642 -58.34 -19.71 44.00
N TYR A 643 -58.24 -18.40 43.77
CA TYR A 643 -59.34 -17.47 43.97
C TYR A 643 -60.39 -17.64 42.86
N ALA A 644 -61.64 -17.87 43.27
CA ALA A 644 -62.77 -18.07 42.35
C ALA A 644 -64.07 -17.37 42.78
N ASN A 645 -64.15 -16.92 44.04
CA ASN A 645 -65.28 -16.18 44.62
C ASN A 645 -64.74 -15.19 45.66
N PRO A 646 -65.44 -14.07 45.93
CA PRO A 646 -65.06 -13.13 46.99
C PRO A 646 -64.93 -13.80 48.37
N ILE A 647 -63.97 -13.35 49.15
CA ILE A 647 -63.63 -13.91 50.47
C ILE A 647 -64.36 -13.10 51.54
N VAL A 648 -65.18 -13.75 52.37
CA VAL A 648 -65.83 -13.08 53.51
C VAL A 648 -65.02 -13.33 54.77
N LEU A 649 -64.57 -12.24 55.40
CA LEU A 649 -63.87 -12.21 56.68
C LEU A 649 -64.86 -11.84 57.79
N LEU A 650 -64.76 -12.54 58.92
CA LEU A 650 -65.56 -12.32 60.14
C LEU A 650 -64.66 -11.72 61.23
N ASP A 651 -65.19 -11.54 62.45
CA ASP A 651 -64.43 -11.00 63.58
C ASP A 651 -63.10 -11.75 63.80
N GLY A 652 -61.99 -11.02 63.79
CA GLY A 652 -60.64 -11.56 63.77
C GLY A 652 -59.59 -10.57 63.23
N ARG A 653 -58.31 -10.95 63.35
CA ARG A 653 -57.19 -10.29 62.66
C ARG A 653 -56.71 -11.17 61.54
N HIS A 654 -56.89 -10.71 60.31
CA HIS A 654 -56.62 -11.49 59.11
C HIS A 654 -55.43 -10.95 58.32
N VAL A 655 -54.64 -11.85 57.74
CA VAL A 655 -53.59 -11.57 56.77
C VAL A 655 -53.89 -12.32 55.48
N LEU A 656 -54.25 -11.59 54.44
CA LEU A 656 -54.47 -12.13 53.09
C LEU A 656 -53.20 -11.93 52.26
N GLU A 657 -52.61 -13.02 51.79
CA GLU A 657 -51.54 -13.00 50.78
C GLU A 657 -52.11 -13.44 49.43
N TYR A 658 -51.69 -12.78 48.34
CA TYR A 658 -52.24 -13.02 47.00
C TYR A 658 -51.24 -12.69 45.87
N GLN A 659 -51.36 -13.40 44.74
CA GLN A 659 -50.59 -13.17 43.52
C GLN A 659 -51.40 -13.58 42.28
N ALA A 660 -51.22 -12.89 41.16
CA ALA A 660 -51.67 -13.32 39.85
C ALA A 660 -50.60 -14.14 39.10
N THR A 661 -51.06 -15.09 38.28
CA THR A 661 -50.27 -15.95 37.40
C THR A 661 -50.97 -16.11 36.05
N ASP A 662 -50.25 -15.91 34.95
CA ASP A 662 -50.79 -16.03 33.58
C ASP A 662 -50.78 -17.47 33.03
N ALA A 663 -51.39 -17.64 31.86
CA ALA A 663 -51.47 -18.91 31.14
C ALA A 663 -50.11 -19.48 30.67
N GLN A 664 -49.01 -18.71 30.74
CA GLN A 664 -47.65 -19.17 30.46
C GLN A 664 -46.89 -19.55 31.74
N GLY A 665 -47.40 -19.18 32.91
CA GLY A 665 -46.88 -19.52 34.23
C GLY A 665 -46.04 -18.41 34.88
N TYR A 666 -45.91 -17.24 34.26
CA TYR A 666 -45.23 -16.11 34.90
C TYR A 666 -46.15 -15.52 35.97
N SER A 667 -45.56 -15.12 37.10
CA SER A 667 -46.29 -14.69 38.29
C SER A 667 -45.69 -13.39 38.83
N GLU A 668 -46.52 -12.50 39.34
CA GLU A 668 -46.05 -11.34 40.10
C GLU A 668 -45.58 -11.73 41.51
N PRO A 669 -44.78 -10.88 42.19
CA PRO A 669 -44.47 -11.07 43.60
C PRO A 669 -45.73 -11.04 44.47
N ALA A 670 -45.81 -11.98 45.42
CA ALA A 670 -46.94 -12.06 46.35
C ALA A 670 -47.10 -10.77 47.18
N LYS A 671 -48.31 -10.22 47.15
CA LYS A 671 -48.74 -9.08 47.96
C LYS A 671 -49.34 -9.59 49.27
N SER A 672 -49.35 -8.73 50.29
CA SER A 672 -49.96 -9.02 51.59
C SER A 672 -50.80 -7.83 52.06
N ALA A 673 -51.96 -8.11 52.65
CA ALA A 673 -52.84 -7.12 53.25
C ALA A 673 -53.34 -7.61 54.62
N ALA A 674 -53.24 -6.76 55.64
CA ALA A 674 -53.80 -7.01 56.96
C ALA A 674 -55.18 -6.35 57.06
N ILE A 675 -56.19 -7.12 57.47
CA ILE A 675 -57.57 -6.67 57.64
C ILE A 675 -58.02 -7.08 59.04
N ASN A 676 -58.42 -6.12 59.87
CA ASN A 676 -58.91 -6.38 61.22
C ASN A 676 -60.42 -6.15 61.26
N VAL A 677 -61.17 -7.10 61.79
CA VAL A 677 -62.63 -7.08 61.88
C VAL A 677 -63.04 -7.33 63.32
N ASP A 678 -63.94 -6.51 63.83
CA ASP A 678 -64.55 -6.66 65.15
C ASP A 678 -65.90 -5.95 65.15
N SER A 679 -66.95 -6.73 64.94
CA SER A 679 -68.35 -6.27 64.91
C SER A 679 -69.08 -6.47 66.24
N THR A 680 -68.35 -6.88 67.29
CA THR A 680 -68.91 -7.27 68.59
C THR A 680 -68.80 -6.13 69.61
N PRO A 681 -69.91 -5.51 70.06
CA PRO A 681 -69.83 -4.43 71.05
C PRO A 681 -69.28 -4.90 72.41
N PRO A 682 -68.48 -4.06 73.10
CA PRO A 682 -67.81 -4.45 74.33
C PRO A 682 -68.81 -4.83 75.42
N SER A 683 -68.42 -5.76 76.30
CA SER A 683 -69.17 -6.00 77.52
C SER A 683 -69.00 -4.80 78.48
N LEU A 684 -70.08 -4.45 79.18
CA LEU A 684 -70.08 -3.41 80.19
C LEU A 684 -71.10 -3.75 81.28
N VAL A 685 -70.64 -3.79 82.53
CA VAL A 685 -71.42 -4.01 83.74
C VAL A 685 -71.25 -2.79 84.64
N ALA A 686 -72.36 -2.13 84.98
CA ALA A 686 -72.42 -1.13 86.02
C ALA A 686 -72.49 -1.83 87.39
N ASN A 687 -71.53 -1.58 88.28
CA ASN A 687 -71.51 -2.20 89.61
C ASN A 687 -72.37 -1.38 90.57
N SER A 688 -73.29 -2.02 91.29
CA SER A 688 -74.10 -1.35 92.30
C SER A 688 -73.22 -0.80 93.45
N PRO A 689 -73.23 0.52 93.73
CA PRO A 689 -72.61 1.06 94.93
C PRO A 689 -73.44 0.74 96.18
N SER A 690 -72.92 1.09 97.36
CA SER A 690 -73.75 1.20 98.57
C SER A 690 -74.82 2.28 98.38
N ASP A 691 -76.07 2.01 98.79
CA ASP A 691 -77.16 2.98 98.79
C ASP A 691 -77.71 3.14 100.23
N PRO A 692 -77.64 4.34 100.85
CA PRO A 692 -77.04 5.56 100.32
C PRO A 692 -75.50 5.48 100.24
N LEU A 693 -74.94 6.11 99.22
CA LEU A 693 -73.50 6.31 99.05
C LEU A 693 -73.03 7.46 99.95
N ALA A 694 -71.81 7.35 100.48
CA ALA A 694 -71.16 8.44 101.22
C ALA A 694 -70.86 9.64 100.29
N PRO A 695 -70.78 10.89 100.81
CA PRO A 695 -70.55 12.07 99.99
C PRO A 695 -69.33 12.01 99.05
N ASP A 696 -68.22 11.39 99.47
CA ASP A 696 -67.01 11.19 98.65
C ASP A 696 -66.86 9.74 98.15
N GLY A 697 -67.97 8.98 98.11
CA GLY A 697 -67.99 7.59 97.68
C GLY A 697 -67.72 7.42 96.18
N SER A 698 -67.09 6.29 95.82
CA SER A 698 -66.85 5.92 94.43
C SER A 698 -67.95 5.03 93.87
N ILE A 699 -68.26 5.22 92.58
CA ILE A 699 -68.96 4.22 91.77
C ILE A 699 -67.93 3.44 90.94
N SER A 700 -68.32 2.28 90.42
CA SER A 700 -67.47 1.48 89.54
C SER A 700 -68.25 0.75 88.45
N TRP A 701 -67.53 0.33 87.42
CA TRP A 701 -68.01 -0.52 86.34
C TRP A 701 -66.89 -1.46 85.92
N SER A 702 -67.24 -2.55 85.25
CA SER A 702 -66.29 -3.44 84.58
C SER A 702 -66.68 -3.61 83.13
N GLY A 703 -65.68 -3.76 82.27
CA GLY A 703 -65.90 -4.01 80.86
C GLY A 703 -64.71 -4.74 80.26
N SER A 704 -65.00 -5.61 79.31
CA SER A 704 -64.02 -6.34 78.52
C SER A 704 -64.52 -6.52 77.10
N ASP A 705 -63.58 -6.55 76.17
CA ASP A 705 -63.80 -7.00 74.82
C ASP A 705 -62.72 -8.02 74.45
N SER A 706 -63.06 -8.94 73.54
CA SER A 706 -62.24 -10.04 73.03
C SER A 706 -61.79 -9.88 71.58
N GLY A 707 -62.33 -8.91 70.83
CA GLY A 707 -61.96 -8.63 69.44
C GLY A 707 -60.83 -7.61 69.35
N SER A 708 -61.18 -6.33 69.44
CA SER A 708 -60.25 -5.19 69.32
C SER A 708 -59.73 -4.66 70.66
N GLY A 709 -60.42 -4.96 71.76
CA GLY A 709 -60.12 -4.56 73.13
C GLY A 709 -60.70 -3.18 73.51
N ILE A 710 -60.97 -2.96 74.80
CA ILE A 710 -61.50 -1.68 75.31
C ILE A 710 -60.53 -0.53 75.00
N ALA A 711 -61.01 0.51 74.31
CA ALA A 711 -60.24 1.72 74.02
C ALA A 711 -60.50 2.86 75.00
N ARG A 712 -61.77 3.05 75.43
CA ARG A 712 -62.13 4.06 76.45
C ARG A 712 -63.49 3.80 77.09
N TYR A 713 -63.68 4.37 78.27
CA TYR A 713 -64.97 4.65 78.87
C TYR A 713 -65.30 6.15 78.78
N GLU A 714 -66.58 6.47 78.66
CA GLU A 714 -67.13 7.81 78.81
C GLU A 714 -68.23 7.81 79.86
N VAL A 715 -68.32 8.86 80.66
CA VAL A 715 -69.37 9.01 81.70
C VAL A 715 -70.17 10.29 81.50
N ALA A 716 -71.48 10.21 81.71
CA ALA A 716 -72.40 11.34 81.81
C ALA A 716 -73.12 11.27 83.16
N ILE A 717 -73.21 12.39 83.86
CA ILE A 717 -73.70 12.49 85.23
C ILE A 717 -74.95 13.36 85.23
N ASP A 718 -76.06 12.83 85.76
CA ASP A 718 -77.35 13.51 85.91
C ASP A 718 -77.88 14.15 84.60
N GLY A 719 -77.57 13.52 83.47
CA GLY A 719 -77.94 14.01 82.13
C GLY A 719 -76.93 14.98 81.48
N SER A 720 -75.72 15.13 82.04
CA SER A 720 -74.65 15.92 81.41
C SER A 720 -74.25 15.39 80.02
N ALA A 721 -73.46 16.17 79.29
CA ALA A 721 -72.67 15.62 78.19
C ALA A 721 -71.74 14.49 78.69
N PHE A 722 -71.44 13.53 77.82
CA PHE A 722 -70.47 12.47 78.08
C PHE A 722 -69.04 13.04 78.04
N ALA A 723 -68.22 12.67 79.03
CA ALA A 723 -66.80 12.98 79.08
C ALA A 723 -65.98 11.69 79.17
N SER A 724 -64.89 11.59 78.41
CA SER A 724 -63.98 10.44 78.47
C SER A 724 -63.21 10.39 79.78
N VAL A 725 -63.13 9.20 80.38
CA VAL A 725 -62.31 8.88 81.56
C VAL A 725 -61.17 7.90 81.21
N GLY A 726 -60.86 7.76 79.92
CA GLY A 726 -59.84 6.82 79.44
C GLY A 726 -60.20 5.38 79.79
N LEU A 727 -59.25 4.62 80.33
CA LEU A 727 -59.46 3.24 80.77
C LEU A 727 -59.83 3.12 82.26
N GLN A 728 -60.22 4.21 82.93
CA GLN A 728 -60.68 4.15 84.32
C GLN A 728 -61.98 3.35 84.44
N THR A 729 -62.07 2.50 85.46
CA THR A 729 -63.22 1.65 85.82
C THR A 729 -63.94 2.13 87.08
N THR A 730 -63.55 3.28 87.60
CA THR A 730 -64.11 3.90 88.80
C THR A 730 -64.27 5.41 88.59
N LEU A 731 -65.25 5.99 89.28
CA LEU A 731 -65.40 7.45 89.38
C LEU A 731 -65.59 7.83 90.84
N THR A 732 -64.63 8.58 91.37
CA THR A 732 -64.69 9.19 92.71
C THR A 732 -64.83 10.70 92.55
N ARG A 733 -65.81 11.29 93.22
CA ARG A 733 -66.01 12.73 93.36
C ARG A 733 -66.83 13.00 94.61
N THR A 734 -66.84 14.26 95.07
CA THR A 734 -67.85 14.70 96.01
C THR A 734 -69.22 14.79 95.29
N TRP A 735 -70.23 14.15 95.87
CA TRP A 735 -71.61 14.13 95.41
C TRP A 735 -72.47 15.04 96.28
N THR A 736 -73.54 15.59 95.70
CA THR A 736 -74.55 16.35 96.43
C THR A 736 -75.55 15.41 97.10
N VAL A 737 -76.25 15.88 98.13
CA VAL A 737 -77.34 15.10 98.75
C VAL A 737 -78.51 15.02 97.77
N GLY A 738 -78.93 13.81 97.42
CA GLY A 738 -79.98 13.55 96.41
C GLY A 738 -79.81 12.21 95.70
N THR A 739 -80.68 11.94 94.72
CA THR A 739 -80.54 10.81 93.79
C THR A 739 -79.65 11.22 92.61
N HIS A 740 -78.65 10.40 92.30
CA HIS A 740 -77.72 10.60 91.19
C HIS A 740 -77.82 9.46 90.17
N VAL A 741 -77.64 9.78 88.90
CA VAL A 741 -77.68 8.84 87.78
C VAL A 741 -76.45 9.03 86.90
N VAL A 742 -75.59 8.02 86.83
CA VAL A 742 -74.40 8.03 85.97
C VAL A 742 -74.55 7.02 84.85
N SER A 743 -74.64 7.53 83.63
CA SER A 743 -74.55 6.71 82.42
C SER A 743 -73.09 6.50 82.05
N VAL A 744 -72.69 5.24 81.88
CA VAL A 744 -71.35 4.85 81.41
C VAL A 744 -71.49 4.31 79.99
N ARG A 745 -70.56 4.67 79.10
CA ARG A 745 -70.34 4.02 77.80
C ARG A 745 -68.97 3.38 77.79
N ALA A 746 -68.87 2.16 77.30
CA ALA A 746 -67.63 1.52 76.90
C ALA A 746 -67.53 1.58 75.38
N TYR A 747 -66.35 1.91 74.87
CA TYR A 747 -65.98 1.81 73.46
C TYR A 747 -64.77 0.88 73.32
N ASP A 748 -64.82 -0.05 72.38
CA ASP A 748 -63.66 -0.83 71.95
C ASP A 748 -62.77 -0.05 70.95
N ALA A 749 -61.70 -0.67 70.47
CA ALA A 749 -60.75 -0.06 69.54
C ALA A 749 -61.22 -0.08 68.08
N ALA A 750 -62.23 -0.90 67.75
CA ALA A 750 -62.97 -0.86 66.49
C ALA A 750 -64.07 0.22 66.49
N GLY A 751 -64.42 0.77 67.65
CA GLY A 751 -65.38 1.84 67.82
C GLY A 751 -66.83 1.38 68.09
N ASN A 752 -67.10 0.09 68.29
CA ASN A 752 -68.41 -0.33 68.77
C ASN A 752 -68.63 0.19 70.20
N MET A 753 -69.90 0.30 70.62
CA MET A 753 -70.27 0.95 71.88
C MET A 753 -71.34 0.19 72.65
N LYS A 754 -71.14 0.09 73.97
CA LYS A 754 -72.12 -0.41 74.93
C LYS A 754 -72.36 0.59 76.04
N SER A 755 -73.62 0.80 76.43
CA SER A 755 -73.98 1.68 77.54
C SER A 755 -74.60 0.93 78.72
N ALA A 756 -74.26 1.34 79.94
CA ALA A 756 -74.87 0.91 81.19
C ALA A 756 -75.16 2.13 82.09
N VAL A 757 -75.93 1.96 83.17
CA VAL A 757 -76.30 3.04 84.09
C VAL A 757 -76.14 2.59 85.53
N VAL A 758 -75.53 3.44 86.36
CA VAL A 758 -75.53 3.34 87.83
C VAL A 758 -76.51 4.39 88.36
N GLN A 759 -77.42 4.01 89.26
CA GLN A 759 -78.26 4.95 90.02
C GLN A 759 -78.09 4.68 91.51
N PHE A 760 -78.01 5.74 92.31
CA PHE A 760 -77.80 5.69 93.76
C PHE A 760 -78.28 6.97 94.43
N ASN A 761 -78.44 6.95 95.76
CA ASN A 761 -78.76 8.13 96.55
C ASN A 761 -77.58 8.51 97.45
N VAL A 762 -77.48 9.77 97.83
CA VAL A 762 -76.46 10.29 98.75
C VAL A 762 -77.17 10.97 99.91
N ALA A 763 -76.87 10.55 101.14
CA ALA A 763 -77.55 10.98 102.35
C ALA A 763 -76.63 11.81 103.26
N SER A 764 -77.20 12.80 103.94
CA SER A 764 -76.45 13.76 104.77
C SER A 764 -75.95 13.21 106.10
N ASN A 765 -76.45 12.06 106.58
CA ASN A 765 -75.92 11.38 107.77
C ASN A 765 -76.49 9.95 107.93
N PRO A 766 -75.74 8.89 107.62
CA PRO A 766 -75.97 7.53 108.11
C PRO A 766 -75.17 7.30 109.40
N THR A 767 -75.86 6.99 110.51
CA THR A 767 -75.20 6.63 111.79
C THR A 767 -74.39 5.33 111.69
N PRO A 768 -73.27 5.18 112.43
CA PRO A 768 -72.47 3.96 112.42
C PRO A 768 -73.26 2.78 112.99
N ALA A 769 -73.67 1.87 112.10
CA ALA A 769 -74.38 0.64 112.46
C ALA A 769 -73.41 -0.49 112.84
N GLY A 770 -73.89 -1.38 113.72
CA GLY A 770 -73.11 -2.37 114.48
C GLY A 770 -72.35 -3.45 113.68
N PRO A 771 -71.70 -4.38 114.40
CA PRO A 771 -70.82 -5.39 113.80
C PRO A 771 -71.61 -6.36 112.89
N PRO A 772 -71.00 -6.83 111.78
CA PRO A 772 -71.62 -7.84 110.94
C PRO A 772 -71.88 -9.15 111.71
N GLY A 773 -73.14 -9.55 111.80
CA GLY A 773 -73.51 -10.93 112.13
C GLY A 773 -73.13 -11.88 111.00
N ALA A 774 -72.74 -13.11 111.32
CA ALA A 774 -72.28 -14.09 110.33
C ALA A 774 -73.40 -14.55 109.39
N PRO A 775 -73.23 -14.46 108.04
CA PRO A 775 -74.13 -15.08 107.08
C PRO A 775 -73.97 -16.62 107.03
N PRO A 776 -74.99 -17.39 106.58
CA PRO A 776 -74.98 -18.85 106.64
C PRO A 776 -74.26 -19.57 105.48
N SER A 777 -74.31 -20.91 105.53
CA SER A 777 -73.60 -21.87 104.69
C SER A 777 -74.13 -22.09 103.27
N THR A 778 -73.22 -22.13 102.29
CA THR A 778 -73.23 -22.96 101.03
C THR A 778 -74.37 -22.77 100.00
N PRO A 779 -74.28 -23.30 98.76
CA PRO A 779 -73.15 -23.91 98.03
C PRO A 779 -72.73 -23.08 96.77
N PRO A 780 -71.71 -23.53 96.02
CA PRO A 780 -71.97 -24.20 94.72
C PRO A 780 -71.13 -25.50 94.57
N GLY A 781 -71.30 -26.34 93.54
CA GLY A 781 -72.06 -26.21 92.29
C GLY A 781 -71.15 -26.52 91.09
N ILE A 782 -71.32 -27.70 90.51
CA ILE A 782 -70.48 -28.38 89.49
C ILE A 782 -71.22 -28.34 88.13
N PRO A 783 -70.65 -28.53 86.90
CA PRO A 783 -69.26 -28.61 86.36
C PRO A 783 -68.95 -27.46 85.31
N GLU A 784 -67.87 -27.37 84.50
CA GLU A 784 -67.42 -28.22 83.37
C GLU A 784 -66.05 -27.81 82.74
N ILE A 785 -65.32 -28.83 82.23
CA ILE A 785 -64.55 -28.96 80.95
C ILE A 785 -63.75 -27.73 80.44
N VAL A 786 -62.42 -27.80 80.23
CA VAL A 786 -61.68 -28.09 78.95
C VAL A 786 -60.16 -28.14 79.32
N VAL A 787 -59.41 -29.26 79.29
CA VAL A 787 -58.69 -29.93 78.16
C VAL A 787 -57.83 -28.99 77.29
N GLY A 788 -56.51 -29.11 77.09
CA GLY A 788 -55.48 -30.01 77.64
C GLY A 788 -54.18 -29.97 76.80
N LEU A 789 -53.03 -30.23 77.44
CA LEU A 789 -51.70 -30.72 76.95
C LEU A 789 -51.11 -30.22 75.59
N LEU A 790 -49.89 -29.65 75.48
CA LEU A 790 -48.49 -30.10 75.72
C LEU A 790 -47.74 -30.74 74.50
N MET A 791 -46.42 -30.48 74.43
CA MET A 791 -45.35 -31.01 73.53
C MET A 791 -45.19 -30.33 72.15
N LEU A 792 -44.00 -29.96 71.62
CA LEU A 792 -42.62 -30.52 71.48
C LEU A 792 -42.43 -31.46 70.26
N GLY A 793 -41.49 -31.15 69.33
CA GLY A 793 -41.30 -31.99 68.13
C GLY A 793 -40.24 -31.65 67.04
N ILE A 794 -38.99 -31.36 67.40
CA ILE A 794 -37.74 -31.91 66.81
C ILE A 794 -37.50 -32.04 65.26
N SER A 795 -36.29 -31.60 64.86
CA SER A 795 -35.42 -32.03 63.73
C SER A 795 -35.50 -31.41 62.32
N MET A 796 -34.30 -31.06 61.86
CA MET A 796 -33.88 -30.81 60.48
C MET A 796 -33.81 -32.10 59.62
N TRP A 797 -33.40 -31.90 58.36
CA TRP A 797 -32.70 -32.85 57.46
C TRP A 797 -33.50 -34.02 56.87
N TYR A 798 -33.80 -33.92 55.57
CA TYR A 798 -33.23 -34.88 54.60
C TYR A 798 -33.13 -34.30 53.17
N ARG A 799 -32.05 -34.62 52.44
CA ARG A 799 -31.88 -34.36 51.00
C ARG A 799 -31.89 -35.69 50.24
N PRO A 800 -32.73 -35.88 49.21
CA PRO A 800 -32.48 -36.86 48.17
C PRO A 800 -31.53 -36.30 47.09
N ARG A 801 -30.51 -37.06 46.70
CA ARG A 801 -29.70 -36.80 45.48
C ARG A 801 -30.33 -37.52 44.28
N VAL A 802 -30.33 -36.91 43.10
CA VAL A 802 -30.49 -37.67 41.83
C VAL A 802 -29.39 -37.32 40.82
N LYS A 803 -28.42 -38.24 40.76
CA LYS A 803 -27.63 -38.68 39.59
C LYS A 803 -27.28 -37.66 38.50
N SER A 804 -26.04 -37.20 38.52
CA SER A 804 -25.33 -36.83 37.29
C SER A 804 -25.03 -38.06 36.43
N ARG A 805 -25.08 -37.91 35.10
CA ARG A 805 -24.36 -38.77 34.13
C ARG A 805 -23.48 -37.88 33.26
N ARG A 806 -22.26 -38.35 32.96
CA ARG A 806 -21.30 -37.73 32.02
C ARG A 806 -21.18 -38.59 30.74
N PRO A 807 -20.55 -38.10 29.67
CA PRO A 807 -20.91 -38.47 28.29
C PRO A 807 -20.10 -39.62 27.69
N VAL A 808 -20.53 -40.06 26.50
CA VAL A 808 -19.80 -40.87 25.51
C VAL A 808 -20.03 -40.22 24.12
N PRO A 809 -19.08 -40.22 23.16
CA PRO A 809 -18.97 -39.12 22.18
C PRO A 809 -19.16 -39.51 20.70
N ALA A 810 -18.91 -38.51 19.83
CA ALA A 810 -18.56 -38.58 18.40
C ALA A 810 -19.68 -38.85 17.37
N LYS A 811 -19.99 -37.83 16.57
CA LYS A 811 -19.14 -37.48 15.41
C LYS A 811 -19.02 -35.96 15.26
#